data_AF-A0AA97JTY3-F1
#
_entry.id   AF-A0AA97JTY3-F1
#
_cell.length_a   1.000
_cell.length_b   1.000
_cell.length_c   1.000
_cell.angle_alpha   90.00
_cell.angle_beta   90.00
_cell.angle_gamma   90.00
#
_symmetry.space_group_name_H-M   'P 1'
#
loop_
_entity.id
_entity.type
_entity.pdbx_description
1 polymer ?
#
loop_
_entity_poly.entity_id
_entity_poly.type
_entity_poly.pdbx_seq_one_letter_code
_entity_poly.pdbx_strand_id
1 'polypeptide(L)'
;MEKFGMNFGGGPSKKDLLETIESQKKELLYYQARLKDVVRAYKSLLKEKEALEASLKVLSVSHEADVGQRVGHPLGLAGSSPDPSDDRTSVHSEDSAGTAASLASNRGEPGQEEERVAGTASPPKLEETSSSESGVSSGGGDPSEADRRLLQLKAQLATVTSALATVTQEKSRMEASYQADKKMMKQDSEELSRRAEEERSGLECELKWTQEQLAEVKARLITQQHDRAQEQSDHAVMLRELQRLLQSERAQRQEAELNLEETREALAGKAGAADRVEGCERHAKQLAQEVESLRKALQASQEENRRPDPRLQELQGEMAALQSHFQAQLLQEMRKTAQAEERVQVDEQRVTSLEAQMSEVSELLGTYEKAKQKDQLTIHKLKDRIAQLDLENKTLAMAASGRSPLDVPLEESNLDVNVLREKMEKLRHLVQVAAKHGQSLPAVEAFCQLELPKGTEAGDGEKATATYYQQELKQLKEEFERYKLRAQVVLKNKSAKDGSLAKELEDAQEQLAELKEKYISLRLSCEGVEKQHQEQLEAKKQEISRLQQVHRQELERCQAGHREKVLKVEEEMHKQRDRALAVLAEKDQELEHLRTVVLPCGLQGAKRGLGPGLPASSSSSPDPLGAESLETLTQALRLTAPNEPSFLLYTEQLARKEVEVAALKRQKHRLEAEVHHFQERFLEEGEKHKEEVAALQSHIQKGCRDRSREGANLEYLKNIFYRFLTLTDLLGRQQTLTAILTILHFSPEERQVVLRHVGGSHSWWPSGKR
;
A
#
# COMPACT_ATOMS: atom_id res chain seq x y z
N MET A 1 26.60 -8.24 2.92
CA MET A 1 26.07 -7.57 1.70
C MET A 1 26.90 -7.84 0.44
N GLU A 2 28.00 -8.60 0.49
CA GLU A 2 28.90 -8.80 -0.67
C GLU A 2 28.27 -9.56 -1.87
N LYS A 3 27.13 -10.23 -1.70
CA LYS A 3 26.48 -11.05 -2.73
C LYS A 3 25.93 -10.29 -3.96
N PHE A 4 26.01 -8.96 -3.99
CA PHE A 4 25.45 -8.14 -5.08
C PHE A 4 26.46 -7.60 -6.10
N GLY A 5 27.76 -7.88 -5.94
CA GLY A 5 28.79 -7.45 -6.92
C GLY A 5 28.97 -5.93 -7.08
N MET A 6 28.21 -5.13 -6.32
CA MET A 6 28.33 -3.68 -6.27
C MET A 6 29.57 -3.30 -5.47
N ASN A 7 30.71 -3.32 -6.16
CA ASN A 7 31.90 -2.59 -5.76
C ASN A 7 31.53 -1.09 -5.73
N PHE A 8 31.02 -0.60 -4.61
CA PHE A 8 30.95 0.84 -4.36
C PHE A 8 32.37 1.36 -4.53
N GLY A 9 32.59 2.14 -5.60
CA GLY A 9 33.88 2.71 -5.93
C GLY A 9 34.28 3.65 -4.80
N GLY A 10 35.09 3.14 -3.87
CA GLY A 10 35.74 3.97 -2.89
C GLY A 10 36.49 5.05 -3.64
N GLY A 11 36.13 6.32 -3.40
CA GLY A 11 36.79 7.45 -4.04
C GLY A 11 38.30 7.31 -3.86
N PRO A 12 39.11 7.71 -4.88
CA PRO A 12 40.54 7.42 -4.95
C PRO A 12 41.18 7.66 -3.58
N SER A 13 41.89 6.65 -3.07
CA SER A 13 42.27 6.62 -1.67
C SER A 13 43.17 7.81 -1.36
N LYS A 14 43.35 8.12 -0.07
CA LYS A 14 44.28 9.19 0.34
C LYS A 14 45.68 9.00 -0.24
N LYS A 15 46.10 7.75 -0.55
CA LYS A 15 47.34 7.47 -1.27
C LYS A 15 47.24 7.85 -2.75
N ASP A 16 46.20 7.39 -3.44
CA ASP A 16 46.03 7.61 -4.89
C ASP A 16 45.80 9.10 -5.21
N LEU A 17 45.15 9.84 -4.31
CA LEU A 17 45.05 11.31 -4.36
C LEU A 17 46.41 12.02 -4.15
N LEU A 18 47.30 11.48 -3.31
CA LEU A 18 48.66 12.02 -3.17
C LEU A 18 49.52 11.68 -4.39
N GLU A 19 49.40 10.46 -4.92
CA GLU A 19 50.13 9.96 -6.09
C GLU A 19 49.72 10.72 -7.38
N THR A 20 48.43 11.03 -7.54
CA THR A 20 47.95 11.93 -8.61
C THR A 20 48.39 13.39 -8.40
N ILE A 21 48.36 13.93 -7.18
CA ILE A 21 48.95 15.26 -6.90
C ILE A 21 50.45 15.29 -7.21
N GLU A 22 51.19 14.20 -6.99
CA GLU A 22 52.60 14.11 -7.38
C GLU A 22 52.81 13.98 -8.89
N SER A 23 51.95 13.27 -9.61
CA SER A 23 51.98 13.24 -11.08
C SER A 23 51.73 14.63 -11.68
N GLN A 24 50.69 15.34 -11.20
CA GLN A 24 50.37 16.70 -11.62
C GLN A 24 51.50 17.70 -11.30
N LYS A 25 52.22 17.52 -10.18
CA LYS A 25 53.43 18.32 -9.88
C LYS A 25 54.57 18.04 -10.86
N LYS A 26 54.79 16.77 -11.24
CA LYS A 26 55.81 16.39 -12.23
C LYS A 26 55.47 16.96 -13.61
N GLU A 27 54.20 16.89 -14.02
CA GLU A 27 53.69 17.51 -15.26
C GLU A 27 53.84 19.04 -15.24
N LEU A 28 53.43 19.72 -14.16
CA LEU A 28 53.59 21.18 -14.02
C LEU A 28 55.06 21.61 -14.11
N LEU A 29 55.99 20.83 -13.55
CA LEU A 29 57.43 21.09 -13.68
C LEU A 29 57.93 20.87 -15.12
N TYR A 30 57.46 19.80 -15.80
CA TYR A 30 57.76 19.55 -17.21
C TYR A 30 57.24 20.68 -18.12
N TYR A 31 55.99 21.09 -17.95
CA TYR A 31 55.42 22.21 -18.70
C TYR A 31 56.11 23.54 -18.37
N GLN A 32 56.51 23.77 -17.11
CA GLN A 32 57.30 24.95 -16.75
C GLN A 32 58.68 24.97 -17.42
N ALA A 33 59.35 23.82 -17.53
CA ALA A 33 60.61 23.69 -18.27
C ALA A 33 60.40 23.95 -19.77
N ARG A 34 59.44 23.26 -20.39
CA ARG A 34 59.10 23.44 -21.82
C ARG A 34 58.70 24.88 -22.14
N LEU A 35 57.97 25.57 -21.25
CA LEU A 35 57.62 26.98 -21.41
C LEU A 35 58.85 27.90 -21.29
N LYS A 36 59.78 27.63 -20.36
CA LYS A 36 61.05 28.37 -20.26
C LYS A 36 61.87 28.25 -21.55
N ASP A 37 61.88 27.08 -22.18
CA ASP A 37 62.63 26.84 -23.42
C ASP A 37 61.92 27.40 -24.66
N VAL A 38 60.59 27.37 -24.72
CA VAL A 38 59.82 28.14 -25.73
C VAL A 38 60.07 29.64 -25.60
N VAL A 39 60.10 30.19 -24.38
CA VAL A 39 60.45 31.61 -24.14
C VAL A 39 61.93 31.89 -24.50
N ARG A 40 62.83 30.90 -24.37
CA ARG A 40 64.23 31.01 -24.81
C ARG A 40 64.33 31.05 -26.34
N ALA A 41 63.64 30.16 -27.04
CA ALA A 41 63.57 30.10 -28.50
C ALA A 41 62.90 31.36 -29.09
N TYR A 42 61.83 31.87 -28.47
CA TYR A 42 61.22 33.14 -28.87
C TYR A 42 62.19 34.32 -28.70
N LYS A 43 63.05 34.29 -27.67
CA LYS A 43 64.10 35.29 -27.45
C LYS A 43 65.33 35.14 -28.35
N SER A 44 65.61 33.96 -28.92
CA SER A 44 66.62 33.85 -30.00
C SER A 44 66.02 34.29 -31.32
N LEU A 45 64.81 33.85 -31.66
CA LEU A 45 64.09 34.26 -32.87
C LEU A 45 63.88 35.79 -32.95
N LEU A 46 63.60 36.46 -31.82
CA LEU A 46 63.57 37.93 -31.77
C LEU A 46 64.93 38.56 -32.10
N LYS A 47 66.04 38.01 -31.59
CA LYS A 47 67.39 38.52 -31.90
C LYS A 47 67.82 38.22 -33.33
N GLU A 48 67.43 37.06 -33.87
CA GLU A 48 67.62 36.70 -35.27
C GLU A 48 66.81 37.65 -36.17
N LYS A 49 65.57 37.97 -35.80
CA LYS A 49 64.77 38.99 -36.46
C LYS A 49 65.43 40.38 -36.38
N GLU A 50 65.89 40.81 -35.21
CA GLU A 50 66.58 42.10 -35.03
C GLU A 50 67.87 42.17 -35.88
N ALA A 51 68.64 41.08 -35.95
CA ALA A 51 69.82 40.95 -36.79
C ALA A 51 69.47 40.98 -38.29
N LEU A 52 68.40 40.28 -38.71
CA LEU A 52 67.91 40.30 -40.10
C LEU A 52 67.37 41.68 -40.50
N GLU A 53 66.66 42.39 -39.61
CA GLU A 53 66.23 43.78 -39.84
C GLU A 53 67.42 44.74 -39.92
N ALA A 54 68.47 44.53 -39.12
CA ALA A 54 69.71 45.30 -39.23
C ALA A 54 70.45 45.00 -40.55
N SER A 55 70.55 43.73 -40.96
CA SER A 55 71.12 43.33 -42.24
C SER A 55 70.32 43.90 -43.42
N LEU A 56 68.98 43.88 -43.37
CA LEU A 56 68.12 44.50 -44.38
C LEU A 56 68.36 46.01 -44.46
N LYS A 57 68.46 46.72 -43.32
CA LYS A 57 68.76 48.16 -43.31
C LYS A 57 70.12 48.47 -43.95
N VAL A 58 71.15 47.66 -43.69
CA VAL A 58 72.47 47.79 -44.34
C VAL A 58 72.39 47.50 -45.84
N LEU A 59 71.63 46.47 -46.25
CA LEU A 59 71.43 46.13 -47.66
C LEU A 59 70.61 47.20 -48.41
N SER A 60 69.58 47.77 -47.80
CA SER A 60 68.81 48.89 -48.37
C SER A 60 69.69 50.13 -48.59
N VAL A 61 70.48 50.53 -47.60
CA VAL A 61 71.42 51.65 -47.73
C VAL A 61 72.50 51.36 -48.78
N SER A 62 72.94 50.10 -48.91
CA SER A 62 73.87 49.67 -49.97
C SER A 62 73.22 49.71 -51.35
N HIS A 63 71.93 49.36 -51.45
CA HIS A 63 71.18 49.36 -52.71
C HIS A 63 70.90 50.79 -53.21
N GLU A 64 70.52 51.70 -52.31
CA GLU A 64 70.36 53.13 -52.64
C GLU A 64 71.68 53.77 -53.10
N ALA A 65 72.82 53.36 -52.53
CA ALA A 65 74.14 53.80 -52.96
C ALA A 65 74.53 53.31 -54.37
N ASP A 66 74.16 52.08 -54.74
CA ASP A 66 74.49 51.47 -56.05
C ASP A 66 73.54 51.97 -57.16
N VAL A 67 72.25 52.16 -56.85
CA VAL A 67 71.26 52.76 -57.76
C VAL A 67 71.63 54.21 -58.13
N GLY A 68 72.26 54.96 -57.21
CA GLY A 68 72.72 56.33 -57.46
C GLY A 68 73.80 56.48 -58.55
N GLN A 69 74.41 55.40 -59.05
CA GLN A 69 75.51 55.44 -60.02
C GLN A 69 75.16 55.01 -61.45
N ARG A 70 73.90 54.62 -61.75
CA ARG A 70 73.52 54.09 -63.08
C ARG A 70 72.22 54.65 -63.65
N VAL A 71 72.21 55.95 -63.94
CA VAL A 71 71.20 56.57 -64.82
C VAL A 71 71.91 57.26 -66.00
N GLY A 72 71.86 56.64 -67.18
CA GLY A 72 72.58 57.13 -68.36
C GLY A 72 72.17 56.46 -69.68
N HIS A 73 71.19 57.08 -70.36
CA HIS A 73 70.69 56.80 -71.72
C HIS A 73 69.91 55.49 -72.00
N PRO A 74 68.74 55.56 -72.69
CA PRO A 74 67.96 54.40 -73.12
C PRO A 74 68.03 54.10 -74.64
N LEU A 75 67.94 52.82 -74.99
CA LEU A 75 67.53 52.18 -76.26
C LEU A 75 67.30 50.68 -75.94
N GLY A 76 66.47 49.90 -76.62
CA GLY A 76 65.53 50.19 -77.71
C GLY A 76 65.18 48.93 -78.52
N LEU A 77 63.91 48.50 -78.46
CA LEU A 77 63.22 47.49 -79.32
C LEU A 77 63.47 45.97 -79.10
N ALA A 78 62.37 45.31 -78.69
CA ALA A 78 61.71 44.15 -79.34
C ALA A 78 62.33 42.72 -79.38
N GLY A 79 61.63 41.78 -78.72
CA GLY A 79 60.80 40.82 -79.47
C GLY A 79 61.12 39.31 -79.38
N SER A 80 60.33 38.55 -78.61
CA SER A 80 59.70 37.25 -79.00
C SER A 80 58.92 36.60 -77.84
N SER A 81 57.79 35.95 -78.13
CA SER A 81 57.03 35.06 -77.22
C SER A 81 57.44 33.58 -77.41
N PRO A 82 57.01 32.62 -76.56
CA PRO A 82 55.66 32.06 -76.68
C PRO A 82 54.93 31.72 -75.35
N ASP A 83 53.66 31.34 -75.48
CA ASP A 83 52.76 30.74 -74.47
C ASP A 83 53.07 29.23 -74.26
N PRO A 84 52.58 28.55 -73.20
CA PRO A 84 51.28 27.87 -73.35
C PRO A 84 50.36 27.75 -72.10
N SER A 85 49.05 27.90 -72.36
CA SER A 85 47.91 27.08 -71.89
C SER A 85 47.39 27.12 -70.42
N ASP A 86 46.07 27.37 -70.35
CA ASP A 86 45.01 26.87 -69.44
C ASP A 86 45.38 25.71 -68.46
N ASP A 87 44.84 25.66 -67.24
CA ASP A 87 43.42 25.28 -67.01
C ASP A 87 42.75 25.93 -65.77
N ARG A 88 41.44 25.68 -65.60
CA ARG A 88 40.51 26.43 -64.75
C ARG A 88 40.01 25.66 -63.52
N THR A 89 39.54 26.46 -62.55
CA THR A 89 38.45 26.21 -61.59
C THR A 89 38.01 24.76 -61.30
N SER A 90 38.07 24.35 -60.03
CA SER A 90 37.18 23.32 -59.49
C SER A 90 36.58 23.73 -58.13
N VAL A 91 35.26 23.69 -58.06
CA VAL A 91 34.42 23.74 -56.86
C VAL A 91 33.15 22.94 -57.21
N HIS A 92 32.46 22.36 -56.21
CA HIS A 92 31.39 21.36 -56.34
C HIS A 92 31.90 19.94 -56.66
N SER A 93 31.39 18.86 -56.04
CA SER A 93 30.47 18.74 -54.90
C SER A 93 30.64 17.36 -54.22
N GLU A 94 30.08 17.22 -53.02
CA GLU A 94 29.78 15.93 -52.39
C GLU A 94 28.56 15.27 -53.09
N ASP A 95 28.52 13.93 -53.25
CA ASP A 95 27.66 13.02 -52.44
C ASP A 95 27.63 11.54 -52.94
N SER A 96 27.44 10.63 -51.97
CA SER A 96 26.89 9.25 -51.92
C SER A 96 26.77 8.27 -53.13
N ALA A 97 27.42 7.11 -52.93
CA ALA A 97 26.87 5.73 -52.91
C ALA A 97 26.54 4.91 -54.20
N GLY A 98 26.68 3.58 -54.07
CA GLY A 98 26.31 2.53 -55.07
C GLY A 98 27.52 1.83 -55.73
N THR A 99 28.13 0.78 -55.16
CA THR A 99 27.68 -0.64 -55.11
C THR A 99 27.62 -1.35 -56.47
N ALA A 100 28.68 -2.11 -56.86
CA ALA A 100 28.61 -3.46 -57.47
C ALA A 100 29.97 -4.00 -58.01
N ALA A 101 30.06 -5.34 -58.01
CA ALA A 101 30.76 -6.28 -58.91
C ALA A 101 31.34 -5.79 -60.26
N SER A 102 32.32 -6.45 -60.91
CA SER A 102 33.18 -7.59 -60.55
C SER A 102 34.27 -7.84 -61.63
N LEU A 103 35.30 -8.61 -61.27
CA LEU A 103 36.04 -9.60 -62.09
C LEU A 103 36.23 -9.35 -63.62
N ALA A 104 37.47 -9.06 -64.03
CA ALA A 104 38.04 -9.64 -65.26
C ALA A 104 39.59 -9.64 -65.21
N SER A 105 40.20 -10.82 -65.05
CA SER A 105 41.62 -11.05 -65.36
C SER A 105 41.69 -12.04 -66.54
N ASN A 106 42.43 -11.66 -67.59
CA ASN A 106 42.94 -12.51 -68.69
C ASN A 106 43.59 -11.59 -69.76
N ARG A 107 44.58 -11.97 -70.58
CA ARG A 107 45.54 -13.10 -70.58
C ARG A 107 46.45 -12.97 -71.82
N GLY A 108 47.77 -13.20 -71.69
CA GLY A 108 48.61 -13.63 -72.83
C GLY A 108 49.85 -12.79 -73.16
N GLU A 109 51.01 -13.26 -72.71
CA GLU A 109 52.24 -13.34 -73.51
C GLU A 109 52.17 -14.62 -74.43
N PRO A 110 53.18 -15.04 -75.24
CA PRO A 110 54.53 -14.49 -75.45
C PRO A 110 55.08 -14.48 -76.92
N GLY A 111 56.29 -13.92 -77.09
CA GLY A 111 57.26 -14.25 -78.15
C GLY A 111 57.04 -13.62 -79.55
N GLN A 112 58.03 -13.60 -80.45
CA GLN A 112 59.48 -13.91 -80.35
C GLN A 112 60.24 -13.33 -81.58
N GLU A 113 61.57 -13.13 -81.45
CA GLU A 113 62.70 -13.33 -82.42
C GLU A 113 62.51 -13.22 -83.97
N GLU A 114 63.49 -12.82 -84.82
CA GLU A 114 64.92 -12.44 -84.67
C GLU A 114 65.39 -11.49 -85.83
N GLU A 115 66.70 -11.48 -86.16
CA GLU A 115 67.50 -10.65 -87.10
C GLU A 115 67.93 -9.26 -86.56
N ARG A 116 69.21 -8.88 -86.38
CA ARG A 116 70.47 -9.06 -87.16
C ARG A 116 70.43 -8.34 -88.52
N VAL A 117 71.49 -7.72 -89.06
CA VAL A 117 72.95 -7.88 -88.87
C VAL A 117 73.68 -6.54 -88.62
N ALA A 118 74.85 -6.59 -87.99
CA ALA A 118 75.72 -5.46 -87.65
C ALA A 118 76.44 -4.79 -88.84
N GLY A 119 76.97 -3.57 -88.63
CA GLY A 119 77.72 -2.82 -89.66
C GLY A 119 78.58 -1.66 -89.12
N THR A 120 79.82 -1.98 -88.73
CA THR A 120 81.07 -1.18 -88.89
C THR A 120 81.02 0.35 -89.05
N ALA A 121 81.71 1.11 -88.17
CA ALA A 121 82.79 2.04 -88.55
C ALA A 121 83.54 2.68 -87.36
N SER A 122 84.86 2.78 -87.47
CA SER A 122 85.83 3.61 -86.73
C SER A 122 87.12 3.65 -87.56
N PRO A 123 88.16 4.49 -87.27
CA PRO A 123 88.21 5.77 -86.57
C PRO A 123 88.60 6.85 -87.64
N PRO A 124 89.73 7.63 -87.66
CA PRO A 124 90.95 7.74 -86.82
C PRO A 124 90.77 8.78 -85.68
N LYS A 125 91.58 8.91 -84.61
CA LYS A 125 92.86 8.34 -84.13
C LYS A 125 94.13 8.51 -85.00
N LEU A 126 95.00 9.44 -84.58
CA LEU A 126 96.46 9.30 -84.73
C LEU A 126 97.12 9.60 -83.37
N GLU A 127 97.96 8.66 -82.93
CA GLU A 127 99.08 8.89 -82.01
C GLU A 127 100.36 8.84 -82.85
N GLU A 128 101.44 9.47 -82.38
CA GLU A 128 102.85 9.03 -82.46
C GLU A 128 103.65 10.11 -81.68
N THR A 129 104.21 9.81 -80.50
CA THR A 129 105.53 9.19 -80.25
C THR A 129 106.70 9.81 -81.02
N SER A 130 107.62 10.46 -80.31
CA SER A 130 109.00 9.94 -80.20
C SER A 130 109.81 10.72 -79.13
N SER A 131 110.96 10.18 -78.75
CA SER A 131 111.97 10.82 -77.90
C SER A 131 113.04 11.56 -78.71
N SER A 132 113.91 12.27 -78.00
CA SER A 132 115.04 13.08 -78.47
C SER A 132 116.00 12.40 -79.47
N GLU A 133 116.44 13.16 -80.47
CA GLU A 133 117.84 13.15 -80.95
C GLU A 133 118.28 14.54 -81.50
N SER A 134 119.44 14.65 -82.16
CA SER A 134 120.32 15.82 -81.95
C SER A 134 120.85 16.59 -83.18
N GLY A 135 121.00 17.91 -83.00
CA GLY A 135 122.16 18.71 -83.44
C GLY A 135 122.09 19.45 -84.80
N VAL A 136 122.88 20.56 -84.88
CA VAL A 136 123.26 21.32 -86.10
C VAL A 136 122.10 22.08 -86.81
N SER A 137 122.20 23.36 -87.18
CA SER A 137 123.23 24.39 -86.95
C SER A 137 122.71 25.82 -87.24
N SER A 138 123.31 26.81 -86.56
CA SER A 138 123.47 28.24 -86.91
C SER A 138 122.35 29.01 -87.64
N GLY A 139 121.78 29.98 -86.92
CA GLY A 139 121.00 31.09 -87.48
C GLY A 139 120.06 31.66 -86.40
N GLY A 140 120.14 32.91 -85.96
CA GLY A 140 120.92 34.04 -86.49
C GLY A 140 120.07 35.30 -86.67
N GLY A 141 119.17 35.58 -85.73
CA GLY A 141 118.25 36.72 -85.76
C GLY A 141 117.48 36.83 -84.45
N ASP A 142 117.08 38.06 -84.09
CA ASP A 142 116.38 38.35 -82.84
C ASP A 142 114.95 37.77 -82.81
N PRO A 143 114.43 37.39 -81.62
CA PRO A 143 113.03 37.02 -81.47
C PRO A 143 112.14 38.24 -81.70
N SER A 144 111.37 38.22 -82.80
CA SER A 144 110.43 39.28 -83.14
C SER A 144 109.39 39.48 -82.04
N GLU A 145 108.90 40.70 -81.85
CA GLU A 145 107.88 41.00 -80.85
C GLU A 145 106.62 40.13 -80.99
N ALA A 146 106.34 39.67 -82.21
CA ALA A 146 105.26 38.73 -82.51
C ALA A 146 105.31 37.48 -81.62
N ASP A 147 106.49 36.86 -81.42
CA ASP A 147 106.61 35.61 -80.66
C ASP A 147 106.38 35.81 -79.16
N ARG A 148 106.84 36.94 -78.60
CA ARG A 148 106.55 37.32 -77.21
C ARG A 148 105.06 37.57 -76.99
N ARG A 149 104.39 38.27 -77.91
CA ARG A 149 102.94 38.49 -77.89
C ARG A 149 102.18 37.16 -78.04
N LEU A 150 102.64 36.26 -78.90
CA LEU A 150 102.05 34.93 -79.14
C LEU A 150 102.17 34.02 -77.91
N LEU A 151 103.31 34.03 -77.21
CA LEU A 151 103.48 33.34 -75.92
C LEU A 151 102.60 33.95 -74.82
N GLN A 152 102.47 35.27 -74.75
CA GLN A 152 101.58 35.96 -73.81
C GLN A 152 100.11 35.60 -74.06
N LEU A 153 99.66 35.58 -75.31
CA LEU A 153 98.31 35.15 -75.69
C LEU A 153 98.07 33.67 -75.37
N LYS A 154 99.06 32.78 -75.58
CA LYS A 154 98.98 31.37 -75.15
C LYS A 154 98.82 31.24 -73.63
N ALA A 155 99.56 32.02 -72.84
CA ALA A 155 99.44 32.02 -71.38
C ALA A 155 98.09 32.56 -70.89
N GLN A 156 97.57 33.62 -71.53
CA GLN A 156 96.23 34.16 -71.26
C GLN A 156 95.14 33.14 -71.62
N LEU A 157 95.22 32.50 -72.79
CA LEU A 157 94.27 31.47 -73.21
C LEU A 157 94.30 30.24 -72.30
N ALA A 158 95.49 29.81 -71.83
CA ALA A 158 95.61 28.75 -70.84
C ALA A 158 94.97 29.15 -69.48
N THR A 159 95.18 30.38 -69.03
CA THR A 159 94.55 30.91 -67.81
C THR A 159 93.03 30.96 -67.93
N VAL A 160 92.50 31.45 -69.06
CA VAL A 160 91.05 31.50 -69.33
C VAL A 160 90.46 30.10 -69.45
N THR A 161 91.16 29.15 -70.09
CA THR A 161 90.73 27.75 -70.18
C THR A 161 90.68 27.08 -68.81
N SER A 162 91.67 27.35 -67.95
CA SER A 162 91.70 26.88 -66.56
C SER A 162 90.56 27.47 -65.73
N ALA A 163 90.32 28.78 -65.83
CA ALA A 163 89.21 29.45 -65.15
C ALA A 163 87.83 28.97 -65.65
N LEU A 164 87.69 28.69 -66.95
CA LEU A 164 86.46 28.11 -67.50
C LEU A 164 86.26 26.67 -66.99
N ALA A 165 87.33 25.88 -66.86
CA ALA A 165 87.27 24.53 -66.30
C ALA A 165 86.87 24.54 -64.82
N THR A 166 87.43 25.42 -63.99
CA THR A 166 87.04 25.52 -62.57
C THR A 166 85.63 26.06 -62.38
N VAL A 167 85.20 27.05 -63.18
CA VAL A 167 83.80 27.53 -63.18
C VAL A 167 82.84 26.42 -63.65
N THR A 168 83.23 25.60 -64.63
CA THR A 168 82.42 24.44 -65.07
C THR A 168 82.36 23.36 -63.99
N GLN A 169 83.46 23.11 -63.28
CA GLN A 169 83.51 22.17 -62.17
C GLN A 169 82.63 22.62 -61.01
N GLU A 170 82.78 23.87 -60.54
CA GLU A 170 81.94 24.40 -59.45
C GLU A 170 80.47 24.55 -59.88
N LYS A 171 80.18 24.86 -61.15
CA LYS A 171 78.82 24.77 -61.69
C LYS A 171 78.26 23.35 -61.56
N SER A 172 79.00 22.33 -62.03
CA SER A 172 78.54 20.93 -61.93
C SER A 172 78.36 20.45 -60.48
N ARG A 173 79.18 20.98 -59.56
CA ARG A 173 79.09 20.73 -58.11
C ARG A 173 77.84 21.38 -57.51
N MET A 174 77.53 22.62 -57.86
CA MET A 174 76.31 23.31 -57.43
C MET A 174 75.04 22.70 -58.05
N GLU A 175 75.10 22.24 -59.30
CA GLU A 175 74.01 21.50 -59.94
C GLU A 175 73.79 20.14 -59.26
N ALA A 176 74.86 19.44 -58.88
CA ALA A 176 74.77 18.19 -58.13
C ALA A 176 74.23 18.39 -56.71
N SER A 177 74.67 19.43 -55.97
CA SER A 177 74.12 19.73 -54.64
C SER A 177 72.65 20.15 -54.73
N TYR A 178 72.28 21.04 -55.65
CA TYR A 178 70.89 21.42 -55.87
C TYR A 178 69.99 20.22 -56.25
N GLN A 179 70.50 19.26 -57.03
CA GLN A 179 69.79 18.01 -57.32
C GLN A 179 69.68 17.07 -56.11
N ALA A 180 70.64 17.09 -55.18
CA ALA A 180 70.56 16.36 -53.92
C ALA A 180 69.57 17.03 -52.96
N ASP A 181 69.67 18.34 -52.75
CA ASP A 181 68.78 19.13 -51.90
C ASP A 181 67.32 19.03 -52.38
N LYS A 182 67.10 19.06 -53.71
CA LYS A 182 65.77 18.85 -54.33
C LYS A 182 65.22 17.44 -54.16
N LYS A 183 66.07 16.43 -53.92
CA LYS A 183 65.64 15.06 -53.56
C LYS A 183 65.34 14.97 -52.07
N MET A 184 66.20 15.52 -51.21
CA MET A 184 65.97 15.58 -49.77
C MET A 184 64.66 16.31 -49.44
N MET A 185 64.46 17.52 -49.96
CA MET A 185 63.22 18.30 -49.74
C MET A 185 61.95 17.59 -50.25
N LYS A 186 62.06 16.72 -51.25
CA LYS A 186 60.95 15.84 -51.68
C LYS A 186 60.72 14.72 -50.68
N GLN A 187 61.76 14.01 -50.26
CA GLN A 187 61.68 12.93 -49.28
C GLN A 187 61.18 13.43 -47.93
N ASP A 188 61.66 14.59 -47.47
CA ASP A 188 61.17 15.26 -46.26
C ASP A 188 59.69 15.63 -46.39
N SER A 189 59.26 16.15 -47.54
CA SER A 189 57.83 16.45 -47.81
C SER A 189 56.97 15.18 -47.85
N GLU A 190 57.45 14.11 -48.50
CA GLU A 190 56.78 12.82 -48.62
C GLU A 190 56.67 12.13 -47.24
N GLU A 191 57.72 12.22 -46.40
CA GLU A 191 57.70 11.74 -45.02
C GLU A 191 56.78 12.56 -44.11
N LEU A 192 56.76 13.89 -44.23
CA LEU A 192 55.84 14.73 -43.46
C LEU A 192 54.39 14.50 -43.86
N SER A 193 54.10 14.34 -45.16
CA SER A 193 52.78 13.93 -45.66
C SER A 193 52.37 12.58 -45.10
N ARG A 194 53.23 11.56 -45.17
CA ARG A 194 52.96 10.22 -44.62
C ARG A 194 52.70 10.26 -43.12
N ARG A 195 53.49 11.01 -42.33
CA ARG A 195 53.28 11.15 -40.88
C ARG A 195 51.93 11.83 -40.57
N ALA A 196 51.55 12.85 -41.34
CA ALA A 196 50.25 13.51 -41.20
C ALA A 196 49.08 12.57 -41.59
N GLU A 197 49.25 11.70 -42.59
CA GLU A 197 48.28 10.67 -42.95
C GLU A 197 48.17 9.57 -41.87
N GLU A 198 49.30 9.13 -41.31
CA GLU A 198 49.37 8.19 -40.19
C GLU A 198 48.65 8.76 -38.96
N GLU A 199 48.96 9.99 -38.54
CA GLU A 199 48.28 10.70 -37.43
C GLU A 199 46.78 10.89 -37.70
N ARG A 200 46.40 11.31 -38.92
CA ARG A 200 45.00 11.44 -39.35
C ARG A 200 44.25 10.11 -39.27
N SER A 201 44.89 9.01 -39.67
CA SER A 201 44.30 7.66 -39.60
C SER A 201 44.13 7.17 -38.15
N GLY A 202 45.07 7.51 -37.26
CA GLY A 202 44.96 7.24 -35.82
C GLY A 202 43.77 7.97 -35.19
N LEU A 203 43.66 9.27 -35.45
CA LEU A 203 42.53 10.10 -34.98
C LEU A 203 41.18 9.63 -35.55
N GLU A 204 41.13 9.18 -36.81
CA GLU A 204 39.92 8.55 -37.37
C GLU A 204 39.55 7.25 -36.64
N CYS A 205 40.52 6.43 -36.24
CA CYS A 205 40.27 5.19 -35.49
C CYS A 205 39.80 5.48 -34.05
N GLU A 206 40.41 6.45 -33.36
CA GLU A 206 39.95 6.91 -32.04
C GLU A 206 38.54 7.51 -32.09
N LEU A 207 38.22 8.26 -33.16
CA LEU A 207 36.89 8.79 -33.39
C LEU A 207 35.85 7.68 -33.60
N LYS A 208 36.17 6.65 -34.40
CA LYS A 208 35.29 5.48 -34.61
C LYS A 208 35.09 4.70 -33.31
N TRP A 209 36.16 4.40 -32.57
CA TRP A 209 36.11 3.74 -31.26
C TRP A 209 35.26 4.51 -30.23
N THR A 210 35.43 5.83 -30.13
CA THR A 210 34.63 6.65 -29.22
C THR A 210 33.18 6.80 -29.65
N GLN A 211 32.88 6.76 -30.96
CA GLN A 211 31.51 6.68 -31.48
C GLN A 211 30.85 5.32 -31.16
N GLU A 212 31.58 4.21 -31.31
CA GLU A 212 31.12 2.86 -30.95
C GLU A 212 30.83 2.76 -29.44
N GLN A 213 31.73 3.25 -28.59
CA GLN A 213 31.51 3.30 -27.14
C GLN A 213 30.33 4.22 -26.77
N LEU A 214 30.15 5.35 -27.46
CA LEU A 214 28.97 6.21 -27.27
C LEU A 214 27.67 5.51 -27.72
N ALA A 215 27.71 4.70 -28.78
CA ALA A 215 26.57 3.91 -29.23
C ALA A 215 26.23 2.77 -28.24
N GLU A 216 27.25 2.08 -27.71
CA GLU A 216 27.09 1.04 -26.69
C GLU A 216 26.48 1.61 -25.39
N VAL A 217 26.97 2.77 -24.92
CA VAL A 217 26.42 3.45 -23.74
C VAL A 217 24.99 3.96 -23.99
N LYS A 218 24.69 4.48 -25.20
CA LYS A 218 23.31 4.85 -25.58
C LYS A 218 22.38 3.63 -25.60
N ALA A 219 22.81 2.50 -26.16
CA ALA A 219 22.03 1.27 -26.18
C ALA A 219 21.75 0.76 -24.75
N ARG A 220 22.78 0.70 -23.88
CA ARG A 220 22.64 0.37 -22.45
C ARG A 220 21.71 1.32 -21.69
N LEU A 221 21.71 2.62 -22.03
CA LEU A 221 20.79 3.57 -21.42
C LEU A 221 19.35 3.33 -21.87
N ILE A 222 19.13 3.03 -23.17
CA ILE A 222 17.80 2.72 -23.73
C ILE A 222 17.24 1.43 -23.11
N THR A 223 18.04 0.37 -22.97
CA THR A 223 17.56 -0.86 -22.29
C THR A 223 17.20 -0.56 -20.84
N GLN A 224 18.07 0.10 -20.07
CA GLN A 224 17.76 0.48 -18.69
C GLN A 224 16.58 1.48 -18.54
N GLN A 225 16.19 2.19 -19.60
CA GLN A 225 14.97 2.99 -19.61
C GLN A 225 13.73 2.12 -19.87
N HIS A 226 13.83 1.15 -20.78
CA HIS A 226 12.79 0.15 -21.02
C HIS A 226 12.56 -0.74 -19.78
N ASP A 227 13.63 -1.26 -19.18
CA ASP A 227 13.59 -2.10 -17.98
C ASP A 227 12.86 -1.36 -16.83
N ARG A 228 13.24 -0.12 -16.54
CA ARG A 228 12.57 0.71 -15.50
C ARG A 228 11.13 1.08 -15.84
N ALA A 229 10.80 1.25 -17.12
CA ALA A 229 9.42 1.48 -17.55
C ALA A 229 8.56 0.21 -17.39
N GLN A 230 9.15 -0.97 -17.64
CA GLN A 230 8.51 -2.26 -17.39
C GLN A 230 8.31 -2.48 -15.89
N GLU A 231 9.33 -2.30 -15.06
CA GLU A 231 9.24 -2.36 -13.59
C GLU A 231 8.13 -1.44 -13.05
N GLN A 232 8.05 -0.19 -13.53
CA GLN A 232 6.96 0.73 -13.17
C GLN A 232 5.58 0.23 -13.62
N SER A 233 5.48 -0.42 -14.78
CA SER A 233 4.24 -1.01 -15.27
C SER A 233 3.80 -2.22 -14.43
N ASP A 234 4.75 -3.07 -14.02
CA ASP A 234 4.53 -4.25 -13.18
C ASP A 234 4.16 -3.84 -11.75
N HIS A 235 4.84 -2.84 -11.17
CA HIS A 235 4.43 -2.20 -9.92
C HIS A 235 3.02 -1.61 -10.01
N ALA A 236 2.65 -0.99 -11.13
CA ALA A 236 1.30 -0.46 -11.34
C ALA A 236 0.24 -1.58 -11.52
N VAL A 237 0.61 -2.77 -12.03
CA VAL A 237 -0.26 -3.96 -12.02
C VAL A 237 -0.41 -4.47 -10.59
N MET A 238 0.70 -4.73 -9.88
CA MET A 238 0.72 -5.19 -8.49
C MET A 238 -0.12 -4.28 -7.57
N LEU A 239 -0.02 -2.95 -7.71
CA LEU A 239 -0.81 -2.01 -6.93
C LEU A 239 -2.31 -2.11 -7.24
N ARG A 240 -2.72 -2.33 -8.49
CA ARG A 240 -4.13 -2.58 -8.84
C ARG A 240 -4.64 -3.92 -8.29
N GLU A 241 -3.79 -4.94 -8.24
CA GLU A 241 -4.13 -6.25 -7.68
C GLU A 241 -4.22 -6.23 -6.16
N LEU A 242 -3.28 -5.57 -5.47
CA LEU A 242 -3.36 -5.31 -4.03
C LEU A 242 -4.60 -4.47 -3.67
N GLN A 243 -4.94 -3.46 -4.49
CA GLN A 243 -6.19 -2.71 -4.31
C GLN A 243 -7.44 -3.58 -4.52
N ARG A 244 -7.44 -4.48 -5.52
CA ARG A 244 -8.54 -5.43 -5.75
C ARG A 244 -8.69 -6.41 -4.59
N LEU A 245 -7.59 -6.99 -4.10
CA LEU A 245 -7.57 -7.90 -2.96
C LEU A 245 -8.07 -7.19 -1.69
N LEU A 246 -7.59 -5.98 -1.42
CA LEU A 246 -8.03 -5.16 -0.29
C LEU A 246 -9.51 -4.71 -0.41
N GLN A 247 -10.05 -4.62 -1.62
CA GLN A 247 -11.49 -4.43 -1.85
C GLN A 247 -12.28 -5.72 -1.60
N SER A 248 -11.81 -6.89 -2.04
CA SER A 248 -12.49 -8.17 -1.75
C SER A 248 -12.44 -8.54 -0.26
N GLU A 249 -11.33 -8.29 0.43
CA GLU A 249 -11.19 -8.45 1.88
C GLU A 249 -12.20 -7.55 2.64
N ARG A 250 -12.36 -6.29 2.19
CA ARG A 250 -13.38 -5.39 2.76
C ARG A 250 -14.80 -5.88 2.49
N ALA A 251 -15.09 -6.39 1.30
CA ALA A 251 -16.41 -6.92 0.95
C ALA A 251 -16.73 -8.19 1.75
N GLN A 252 -15.80 -9.14 1.84
CA GLN A 252 -15.93 -10.36 2.65
C GLN A 252 -16.06 -10.03 4.14
N ARG A 253 -15.33 -9.03 4.64
CA ARG A 253 -15.51 -8.53 6.01
C ARG A 253 -16.91 -7.95 6.23
N GLN A 254 -17.41 -7.13 5.31
CA GLN A 254 -18.76 -6.56 5.40
C GLN A 254 -19.84 -7.65 5.35
N GLU A 255 -19.68 -8.65 4.47
CA GLU A 255 -20.55 -9.82 4.41
C GLU A 255 -20.49 -10.63 5.72
N ALA A 256 -19.31 -10.84 6.31
CA ALA A 256 -19.17 -11.50 7.60
C ALA A 256 -19.76 -10.68 8.76
N GLU A 257 -19.63 -9.35 8.74
CA GLU A 257 -20.22 -8.44 9.74
C GLU A 257 -21.75 -8.47 9.66
N LEU A 258 -22.34 -8.44 8.45
CA LEU A 258 -23.78 -8.61 8.23
C LEU A 258 -24.29 -9.99 8.69
N ASN A 259 -23.60 -11.09 8.33
CA ASN A 259 -23.95 -12.44 8.81
C ASN A 259 -23.86 -12.55 10.35
N LEU A 260 -22.94 -11.83 11.00
CA LEU A 260 -22.86 -11.74 12.46
C LEU A 260 -24.00 -10.90 13.06
N GLU A 261 -24.50 -9.88 12.35
CA GLU A 261 -25.67 -9.11 12.76
C GLU A 261 -26.97 -9.93 12.59
N GLU A 262 -27.20 -10.56 11.45
CA GLU A 262 -28.34 -11.47 11.23
C GLU A 262 -28.38 -12.61 12.27
N THR A 263 -27.23 -13.23 12.58
CA THR A 263 -27.19 -14.29 13.59
C THR A 263 -27.38 -13.77 15.02
N ARG A 264 -26.95 -12.53 15.34
CA ARG A 264 -27.28 -11.86 16.61
C ARG A 264 -28.78 -11.54 16.71
N GLU A 265 -29.40 -11.03 15.65
CA GLU A 265 -30.84 -10.76 15.62
C GLU A 265 -31.64 -12.06 15.75
N ALA A 266 -31.24 -13.13 15.04
CA ALA A 266 -31.87 -14.45 15.18
C ALA A 266 -31.70 -15.04 16.60
N LEU A 267 -30.59 -14.76 17.29
CA LEU A 267 -30.39 -15.13 18.69
C LEU A 267 -31.21 -14.26 19.65
N ALA A 268 -31.33 -12.95 19.40
CA ALA A 268 -32.18 -12.05 20.19
C ALA A 268 -33.67 -12.40 20.03
N GLY A 269 -34.12 -12.75 18.82
CA GLY A 269 -35.47 -13.25 18.56
C GLY A 269 -35.75 -14.60 19.26
N LYS A 270 -34.74 -15.48 19.37
CA LYS A 270 -34.80 -16.72 20.17
C LYS A 270 -34.80 -16.44 21.67
N ALA A 271 -34.02 -15.48 22.15
CA ALA A 271 -34.02 -15.05 23.57
C ALA A 271 -35.40 -14.51 23.96
N GLY A 272 -35.94 -13.56 23.19
CA GLY A 272 -37.31 -13.06 23.39
C GLY A 272 -38.40 -14.13 23.23
N ALA A 273 -38.13 -15.25 22.54
CA ALA A 273 -39.00 -16.41 22.55
C ALA A 273 -38.85 -17.26 23.82
N ALA A 274 -37.64 -17.43 24.33
CA ALA A 274 -37.38 -18.07 25.62
C ALA A 274 -38.01 -17.27 26.78
N ASP A 275 -37.89 -15.94 26.80
CA ASP A 275 -38.53 -15.06 27.79
C ASP A 275 -40.06 -15.26 27.82
N ARG A 276 -40.69 -15.41 26.64
CA ARG A 276 -42.12 -15.74 26.52
C ARG A 276 -42.43 -17.14 27.05
N VAL A 277 -41.59 -18.14 26.77
CA VAL A 277 -41.74 -19.50 27.32
C VAL A 277 -41.60 -19.50 28.84
N GLU A 278 -40.61 -18.80 29.40
CA GLU A 278 -40.48 -18.65 30.86
C GLU A 278 -41.67 -17.90 31.47
N GLY A 279 -42.22 -16.90 30.78
CA GLY A 279 -43.47 -16.22 31.17
C GLY A 279 -44.65 -17.20 31.24
N CYS A 280 -44.84 -18.01 30.20
CA CYS A 280 -45.83 -19.09 30.18
C CYS A 280 -45.59 -20.13 31.29
N GLU A 281 -44.33 -20.50 31.57
CA GLU A 281 -44.00 -21.39 32.69
C GLU A 281 -44.33 -20.78 34.06
N ARG A 282 -44.04 -19.47 34.26
CA ARG A 282 -44.39 -18.76 35.50
C ARG A 282 -45.90 -18.75 35.71
N HIS A 283 -46.68 -18.47 34.68
CA HIS A 283 -48.14 -18.56 34.73
C HIS A 283 -48.66 -19.99 34.94
N ALA A 284 -48.05 -21.00 34.30
CA ALA A 284 -48.41 -22.40 34.54
C ALA A 284 -48.12 -22.83 35.98
N LYS A 285 -47.02 -22.36 36.58
CA LYS A 285 -46.65 -22.60 37.99
C LYS A 285 -47.60 -21.88 38.95
N GLN A 286 -48.04 -20.65 38.64
CA GLN A 286 -49.07 -19.93 39.40
C GLN A 286 -50.41 -20.68 39.36
N LEU A 287 -50.90 -21.04 38.17
CA LEU A 287 -52.15 -21.81 38.01
C LEU A 287 -52.06 -23.19 38.69
N ALA A 288 -50.90 -23.85 38.70
CA ALA A 288 -50.71 -25.09 39.44
C ALA A 288 -50.80 -24.88 40.96
N GLN A 289 -50.24 -23.80 41.50
CA GLN A 289 -50.35 -23.43 42.91
C GLN A 289 -51.79 -23.05 43.31
N GLU A 290 -52.53 -22.37 42.44
CA GLU A 290 -53.95 -22.08 42.61
C GLU A 290 -54.81 -23.36 42.58
N VAL A 291 -54.55 -24.26 41.63
CA VAL A 291 -55.22 -25.57 41.58
C VAL A 291 -54.88 -26.41 42.82
N GLU A 292 -53.66 -26.34 43.35
CA GLU A 292 -53.30 -26.99 44.62
C GLU A 292 -53.98 -26.36 45.83
N SER A 293 -54.07 -25.02 45.92
CA SER A 293 -54.74 -24.36 47.06
C SER A 293 -56.24 -24.60 47.04
N LEU A 294 -56.87 -24.57 45.86
CA LEU A 294 -58.27 -24.97 45.66
C LEU A 294 -58.51 -26.44 45.99
N ARG A 295 -57.59 -27.35 45.61
CA ARG A 295 -57.67 -28.78 46.02
C ARG A 295 -57.57 -28.94 47.54
N LYS A 296 -56.64 -28.24 48.20
CA LYS A 296 -56.46 -28.28 49.67
C LYS A 296 -57.68 -27.69 50.39
N ALA A 297 -58.25 -26.59 49.89
CA ALA A 297 -59.48 -26.00 50.42
C ALA A 297 -60.71 -26.92 50.23
N LEU A 298 -60.82 -27.58 49.06
CA LEU A 298 -61.85 -28.58 48.79
C LEU A 298 -61.69 -29.81 49.69
N GLN A 299 -60.46 -30.27 49.94
CA GLN A 299 -60.17 -31.37 50.88
C GLN A 299 -60.53 -30.97 52.32
N ALA A 300 -60.13 -29.79 52.79
CA ALA A 300 -60.51 -29.29 54.10
C ALA A 300 -62.04 -29.20 54.27
N SER A 301 -62.74 -28.65 53.28
CA SER A 301 -64.21 -28.60 53.29
C SER A 301 -64.85 -30.00 53.22
N GLN A 302 -64.26 -30.95 52.49
CA GLN A 302 -64.71 -32.35 52.50
C GLN A 302 -64.45 -33.04 53.84
N GLU A 303 -63.38 -32.70 54.55
CA GLU A 303 -63.09 -33.19 55.91
C GLU A 303 -64.04 -32.58 56.95
N GLU A 304 -64.35 -31.29 56.84
CA GLU A 304 -65.37 -30.62 57.66
C GLU A 304 -66.75 -31.24 57.43
N ASN A 305 -67.18 -31.45 56.18
CA ASN A 305 -68.43 -32.14 55.84
C ASN A 305 -68.43 -33.64 56.19
N ARG A 306 -67.27 -34.25 56.48
CA ARG A 306 -67.15 -35.63 56.97
C ARG A 306 -67.19 -35.74 58.49
N ARG A 307 -66.95 -34.64 59.23
CA ARG A 307 -67.18 -34.61 60.67
C ARG A 307 -68.70 -34.59 60.88
N PRO A 308 -69.28 -35.50 61.70
CA PRO A 308 -70.68 -35.38 62.06
C PRO A 308 -70.92 -34.04 62.75
N ASP A 309 -72.06 -33.41 62.50
CA ASP A 309 -72.43 -32.12 63.13
C ASP A 309 -72.30 -32.26 64.66
N PRO A 310 -71.51 -31.40 65.34
CA PRO A 310 -71.36 -31.48 66.80
C PRO A 310 -72.72 -31.43 67.52
N ARG A 311 -73.72 -30.74 66.96
CA ARG A 311 -75.09 -30.72 67.52
C ARG A 311 -75.78 -32.07 67.42
N LEU A 312 -75.54 -32.85 66.37
CA LEU A 312 -76.06 -34.22 66.28
C LEU A 312 -75.34 -35.15 67.26
N GLN A 313 -74.04 -34.93 67.52
CA GLN A 313 -73.28 -35.70 68.50
C GLN A 313 -73.68 -35.34 69.94
N GLU A 314 -73.94 -34.06 70.23
CA GLU A 314 -74.55 -33.57 71.47
C GLU A 314 -75.94 -34.19 71.67
N LEU A 315 -76.82 -34.13 70.65
CA LEU A 315 -78.16 -34.72 70.72
C LEU A 315 -78.13 -36.24 70.92
N GLN A 316 -77.15 -36.95 70.34
CA GLN A 316 -76.93 -38.38 70.61
C GLN A 316 -76.48 -38.63 72.06
N GLY A 317 -75.63 -37.77 72.61
CA GLY A 317 -75.24 -37.80 74.02
C GLY A 317 -76.41 -37.54 74.97
N GLU A 318 -77.23 -36.53 74.69
CA GLU A 318 -78.46 -36.23 75.44
C GLU A 318 -79.46 -37.38 75.37
N MET A 319 -79.69 -37.96 74.19
CA MET A 319 -80.55 -39.13 74.01
C MET A 319 -80.05 -40.34 74.78
N ALA A 320 -78.74 -40.62 74.79
CA ALA A 320 -78.15 -41.72 75.56
C ALA A 320 -78.24 -41.47 77.08
N ALA A 321 -78.01 -40.23 77.53
CA ALA A 321 -78.16 -39.84 78.94
C ALA A 321 -79.63 -39.96 79.39
N LEU A 322 -80.59 -39.55 78.55
CA LEU A 322 -82.02 -39.65 78.82
C LEU A 322 -82.50 -41.12 78.84
N GLN A 323 -82.00 -41.96 77.93
CA GLN A 323 -82.25 -43.42 77.96
C GLN A 323 -81.71 -44.05 79.25
N SER A 324 -80.49 -43.72 79.65
CA SER A 324 -79.89 -44.17 80.92
C SER A 324 -80.70 -43.69 82.13
N HIS A 325 -81.20 -42.45 82.11
CA HIS A 325 -82.05 -41.90 83.16
C HIS A 325 -83.39 -42.64 83.28
N PHE A 326 -84.09 -42.89 82.16
CA PHE A 326 -85.32 -43.68 82.17
C PHE A 326 -85.08 -45.13 82.61
N GLN A 327 -83.96 -45.74 82.22
CA GLN A 327 -83.59 -47.09 82.66
C GLN A 327 -83.34 -47.13 84.19
N ALA A 328 -82.71 -46.10 84.75
CA ALA A 328 -82.53 -45.95 86.20
C ALA A 328 -83.85 -45.70 86.95
N GLN A 329 -84.76 -44.89 86.39
CA GLN A 329 -86.11 -44.70 86.94
C GLN A 329 -86.91 -46.01 86.96
N LEU A 330 -86.88 -46.79 85.87
CA LEU A 330 -87.57 -48.08 85.79
C LEU A 330 -87.10 -49.05 86.88
N LEU A 331 -85.78 -49.13 87.12
CA LEU A 331 -85.19 -49.91 88.20
C LEU A 331 -85.55 -49.38 89.60
N GLN A 332 -85.85 -48.09 89.74
CA GLN A 332 -86.34 -47.51 91.00
C GLN A 332 -87.81 -47.87 91.26
N GLU A 333 -88.67 -47.80 90.24
CA GLU A 333 -90.07 -48.22 90.40
C GLU A 333 -90.20 -49.74 90.65
N MET A 334 -89.40 -50.59 89.98
CA MET A 334 -89.34 -52.03 90.28
C MET A 334 -88.94 -52.34 91.73
N ARG A 335 -88.11 -51.49 92.37
CA ARG A 335 -87.76 -51.64 93.78
C ARG A 335 -88.90 -51.22 94.70
N LYS A 336 -89.68 -50.19 94.34
CA LYS A 336 -90.87 -49.78 95.08
C LYS A 336 -92.00 -50.82 95.01
N THR A 337 -92.21 -51.44 93.85
CA THR A 337 -93.22 -52.50 93.70
C THR A 337 -92.85 -53.73 94.52
N ALA A 338 -91.59 -54.18 94.49
CA ALA A 338 -91.13 -55.28 95.35
C ALA A 338 -91.31 -54.98 96.85
N GLN A 339 -91.05 -53.74 97.29
CA GLN A 339 -91.31 -53.28 98.66
C GLN A 339 -92.80 -53.13 99.02
N ALA A 340 -93.70 -53.10 98.03
CA ALA A 340 -95.14 -53.17 98.24
C ALA A 340 -95.63 -54.62 98.30
N GLU A 341 -95.10 -55.50 97.46
CA GLU A 341 -95.36 -56.95 97.48
C GLU A 341 -94.95 -57.58 98.82
N GLU A 342 -93.78 -57.23 99.36
CA GLU A 342 -93.32 -57.66 100.69
C GLU A 342 -94.32 -57.28 101.81
N ARG A 343 -94.99 -56.13 101.71
CA ARG A 343 -96.02 -55.71 102.67
C ARG A 343 -97.30 -56.52 102.54
N VAL A 344 -97.72 -56.84 101.31
CA VAL A 344 -98.90 -57.69 101.06
C VAL A 344 -98.66 -59.09 101.65
N GLN A 345 -97.48 -59.67 101.46
CA GLN A 345 -97.14 -60.99 102.03
C GLN A 345 -97.21 -61.02 103.57
N VAL A 346 -96.87 -59.93 104.26
CA VAL A 346 -97.02 -59.82 105.72
C VAL A 346 -98.48 -59.74 106.15
N ASP A 347 -99.32 -59.03 105.39
CA ASP A 347 -100.77 -58.98 105.66
C ASP A 347 -101.46 -60.33 105.35
N GLU A 348 -101.04 -61.04 104.29
CA GLU A 348 -101.51 -62.41 103.97
C GLU A 348 -101.21 -63.40 105.12
N GLN A 349 -99.98 -63.39 105.65
CA GLN A 349 -99.60 -64.24 106.80
C GLN A 349 -100.43 -63.96 108.05
N ARG A 350 -100.88 -62.70 108.24
CA ARG A 350 -101.80 -62.33 109.32
C ARG A 350 -103.21 -62.84 109.06
N VAL A 351 -103.70 -62.83 107.82
CA VAL A 351 -105.00 -63.40 107.45
C VAL A 351 -105.02 -64.91 107.69
N THR A 352 -104.02 -65.66 107.21
CA THR A 352 -103.96 -67.12 107.43
C THR A 352 -103.90 -67.49 108.92
N SER A 353 -103.29 -66.63 109.75
CA SER A 353 -103.26 -66.81 111.21
C SER A 353 -104.63 -66.63 111.86
N LEU A 354 -105.47 -65.72 111.34
CA LEU A 354 -106.85 -65.51 111.81
C LEU A 354 -107.78 -66.62 111.30
N GLU A 355 -107.58 -67.11 110.08
CA GLU A 355 -108.32 -68.25 109.52
C GLU A 355 -108.07 -69.53 110.33
N ALA A 356 -106.83 -69.79 110.75
CA ALA A 356 -106.51 -70.88 111.66
C ALA A 356 -107.31 -70.79 112.98
N GLN A 357 -107.34 -69.62 113.62
CA GLN A 357 -108.11 -69.41 114.86
C GLN A 357 -109.63 -69.58 114.65
N MET A 358 -110.17 -69.18 113.50
CA MET A 358 -111.58 -69.48 113.17
C MET A 358 -111.85 -70.98 113.01
N SER A 359 -110.88 -71.74 112.47
CA SER A 359 -111.01 -73.19 112.31
C SER A 359 -111.01 -73.93 113.65
N GLU A 360 -110.14 -73.54 114.59
CA GLU A 360 -110.08 -74.11 115.95
C GLU A 360 -111.40 -73.90 116.71
N VAL A 361 -111.95 -72.67 116.68
CA VAL A 361 -113.24 -72.35 117.31
C VAL A 361 -114.40 -73.13 116.67
N SER A 362 -114.34 -73.35 115.35
CA SER A 362 -115.35 -74.13 114.62
C SER A 362 -115.30 -75.63 114.97
N GLU A 363 -114.11 -76.20 115.12
CA GLU A 363 -113.93 -77.60 115.54
C GLU A 363 -114.40 -77.80 116.99
N LEU A 364 -114.01 -76.91 117.91
CA LEU A 364 -114.48 -76.94 119.29
C LEU A 364 -116.01 -76.94 119.38
N LEU A 365 -116.69 -76.03 118.66
CA LEU A 365 -118.15 -75.99 118.61
C LEU A 365 -118.74 -77.33 118.10
N GLY A 366 -118.11 -77.91 117.08
CA GLY A 366 -118.45 -79.23 116.55
C GLY A 366 -118.25 -80.39 117.54
N THR A 367 -117.34 -80.28 118.53
CA THR A 367 -117.22 -81.29 119.59
C THR A 367 -118.32 -81.16 120.66
N TYR A 368 -118.69 -79.94 121.05
CA TYR A 368 -119.77 -79.70 122.02
C TYR A 368 -121.13 -80.21 121.52
N GLU A 369 -121.48 -79.99 120.25
CA GLU A 369 -122.73 -80.49 119.67
C GLU A 369 -122.76 -82.03 119.63
N LYS A 370 -121.62 -82.68 119.34
CA LYS A 370 -121.47 -84.16 119.37
C LYS A 370 -121.55 -84.75 120.78
N ALA A 371 -121.16 -84.02 121.83
CA ALA A 371 -121.33 -84.44 123.22
C ALA A 371 -122.80 -84.42 123.63
N LYS A 372 -123.45 -83.26 123.44
CA LYS A 372 -124.89 -83.01 123.70
C LYS A 372 -125.82 -84.06 123.05
N GLN A 373 -125.52 -84.51 121.83
CA GLN A 373 -126.28 -85.58 121.16
C GLN A 373 -126.12 -86.96 121.83
N LYS A 374 -124.94 -87.29 122.38
CA LYS A 374 -124.72 -88.53 123.13
C LYS A 374 -125.51 -88.54 124.44
N ASP A 375 -125.55 -87.41 125.15
CA ASP A 375 -126.26 -87.28 126.41
C ASP A 375 -127.78 -87.39 126.24
N GLN A 376 -128.34 -86.87 125.15
CA GLN A 376 -129.75 -87.07 124.82
C GLN A 376 -130.11 -88.55 124.55
N LEU A 377 -129.17 -89.33 124.01
CA LEU A 377 -129.33 -90.76 123.76
C LEU A 377 -129.15 -91.62 125.02
N THR A 378 -128.28 -91.23 125.96
CA THR A 378 -128.17 -91.93 127.26
C THR A 378 -129.39 -91.67 128.14
N ILE A 379 -129.91 -90.43 128.15
CA ILE A 379 -131.12 -90.06 128.89
C ILE A 379 -132.35 -90.85 128.43
N HIS A 380 -132.50 -91.17 127.14
CA HIS A 380 -133.57 -92.05 126.66
C HIS A 380 -133.42 -93.47 127.22
N LYS A 381 -132.26 -94.10 127.02
CA LYS A 381 -131.98 -95.48 127.45
C LYS A 381 -132.16 -95.68 128.96
N LEU A 382 -131.84 -94.65 129.77
CA LEU A 382 -132.05 -94.67 131.22
C LEU A 382 -133.53 -94.63 131.61
N LYS A 383 -134.38 -93.89 130.88
CA LYS A 383 -135.83 -93.87 131.12
C LYS A 383 -136.47 -95.23 130.83
N ASP A 384 -136.12 -95.85 129.70
CA ASP A 384 -136.64 -97.16 129.31
C ASP A 384 -136.25 -98.25 130.32
N ARG A 385 -135.02 -98.19 130.86
CA ARG A 385 -134.53 -99.18 131.83
C ARG A 385 -135.19 -99.07 133.21
N ILE A 386 -135.58 -97.87 133.65
CA ILE A 386 -136.31 -97.69 134.91
C ILE A 386 -137.69 -98.37 134.85
N ALA A 387 -138.41 -98.20 133.73
CA ALA A 387 -139.73 -98.82 133.54
C ALA A 387 -139.70 -100.37 133.54
N GLN A 388 -138.56 -101.00 133.18
CA GLN A 388 -138.37 -102.45 133.34
C GLN A 388 -138.15 -102.84 134.80
N LEU A 389 -137.31 -102.10 135.53
CA LEU A 389 -136.86 -102.46 136.88
C LEU A 389 -137.99 -102.36 137.94
N ASP A 390 -138.94 -101.44 137.78
CA ASP A 390 -140.13 -101.36 138.64
C ASP A 390 -141.08 -102.57 138.49
N LEU A 391 -141.05 -103.21 137.31
CA LEU A 391 -141.84 -104.41 137.00
C LEU A 391 -141.17 -105.67 137.60
N GLU A 392 -139.84 -105.80 137.44
CA GLU A 392 -139.05 -106.94 137.92
C GLU A 392 -139.01 -107.03 139.46
N ASN A 393 -138.84 -105.89 140.17
CA ASN A 393 -138.70 -105.88 141.63
C ASN A 393 -139.98 -106.29 142.38
N LYS A 394 -141.16 -106.11 141.79
CA LYS A 394 -142.44 -106.50 142.40
C LYS A 394 -142.57 -108.02 142.57
N THR A 395 -141.89 -108.79 141.71
CA THR A 395 -141.76 -110.25 141.79
C THR A 395 -140.60 -110.71 142.69
N LEU A 396 -139.50 -109.95 142.76
CA LEU A 396 -138.30 -110.35 143.51
C LEU A 396 -138.38 -110.09 145.02
N ALA A 397 -139.41 -109.37 145.49
CA ALA A 397 -139.76 -109.22 146.91
C ALA A 397 -140.03 -110.57 147.64
N MET A 398 -140.11 -111.70 146.92
CA MET A 398 -140.25 -113.04 147.48
C MET A 398 -138.94 -113.86 147.57
N ALA A 399 -137.79 -113.34 147.13
CA ALA A 399 -136.56 -114.13 146.93
C ALA A 399 -135.25 -113.49 147.48
N ALA A 400 -135.25 -113.15 148.77
CA ALA A 400 -134.10 -113.05 149.69
C ALA A 400 -132.64 -112.72 149.19
N SER A 401 -132.19 -111.49 149.48
CA SER A 401 -130.93 -111.15 150.23
C SER A 401 -129.49 -111.38 149.67
N GLY A 402 -128.70 -110.30 149.38
CA GLY A 402 -127.21 -110.29 149.62
C GLY A 402 -126.19 -109.48 148.76
N ARG A 403 -125.81 -108.23 149.16
CA ARG A 403 -124.49 -107.47 149.15
C ARG A 403 -123.37 -107.47 148.02
N SER A 404 -122.76 -106.26 147.77
CA SER A 404 -121.28 -105.87 147.59
C SER A 404 -120.62 -105.34 146.23
N PRO A 405 -119.46 -104.56 146.21
CA PRO A 405 -119.02 -103.55 145.16
C PRO A 405 -117.45 -103.33 144.76
N LEU A 406 -117.04 -102.22 144.02
CA LEU A 406 -115.67 -101.50 143.77
C LEU A 406 -114.74 -101.79 142.49
N ASP A 407 -113.70 -101.05 141.91
CA ASP A 407 -112.95 -99.70 142.00
C ASP A 407 -111.86 -99.34 140.82
N VAL A 408 -111.07 -98.19 140.88
CA VAL A 408 -109.68 -97.71 140.35
C VAL A 408 -109.26 -96.96 138.96
N PRO A 409 -108.19 -96.03 138.88
CA PRO A 409 -107.65 -95.20 137.69
C PRO A 409 -106.06 -94.92 137.46
N LEU A 410 -105.51 -94.22 136.38
CA LEU A 410 -104.06 -93.64 136.24
C LEU A 410 -103.59 -92.67 135.03
N GLU A 411 -102.23 -92.43 134.76
CA GLU A 411 -101.43 -91.25 134.14
C GLU A 411 -100.46 -91.50 132.88
N GLU A 412 -99.38 -90.80 132.32
CA GLU A 412 -98.19 -89.89 132.68
C GLU A 412 -97.49 -88.98 131.51
N SER A 413 -96.13 -88.71 131.37
CA SER A 413 -95.41 -87.54 130.64
C SER A 413 -93.98 -87.75 129.91
N ASN A 414 -93.19 -86.72 129.36
CA ASN A 414 -91.65 -86.67 129.08
C ASN A 414 -90.89 -85.43 128.34
N LEU A 415 -89.51 -85.43 128.19
CA LEU A 415 -88.45 -84.33 127.92
C LEU A 415 -87.66 -84.30 126.52
N ASP A 416 -86.50 -83.65 126.11
CA ASP A 416 -85.22 -82.99 126.65
C ASP A 416 -84.37 -82.06 125.61
N VAL A 417 -83.12 -81.52 125.88
CA VAL A 417 -82.25 -80.51 125.10
C VAL A 417 -80.67 -80.68 125.18
N ASN A 418 -79.82 -80.35 124.15
CA ASN A 418 -78.42 -79.72 124.23
C ASN A 418 -77.43 -79.82 123.00
N VAL A 419 -77.49 -79.01 121.90
CA VAL A 419 -76.34 -78.86 120.93
C VAL A 419 -76.23 -77.46 120.27
N LEU A 420 -75.68 -76.46 120.98
CA LEU A 420 -75.50 -75.08 120.45
C LEU A 420 -74.15 -74.46 120.86
N ARG A 421 -73.05 -74.83 120.18
CA ARG A 421 -71.73 -74.16 120.42
C ARG A 421 -70.68 -74.18 119.29
N GLU A 422 -70.39 -75.32 118.67
CA GLU A 422 -69.04 -75.57 118.10
C GLU A 422 -68.74 -75.11 116.65
N LYS A 423 -69.69 -74.53 115.89
CA LYS A 423 -69.47 -74.26 114.44
C LYS A 423 -69.57 -72.81 113.98
N MET A 424 -69.60 -71.85 114.90
CA MET A 424 -69.30 -70.43 114.55
C MET A 424 -67.81 -70.19 114.24
N GLU A 425 -66.90 -71.06 114.66
CA GLU A 425 -65.44 -70.83 114.56
C GLU A 425 -64.87 -70.96 113.14
N LYS A 426 -65.62 -71.52 112.18
CA LYS A 426 -65.13 -71.77 110.81
C LYS A 426 -65.09 -70.54 109.89
N LEU A 427 -65.52 -69.36 110.35
CA LEU A 427 -65.63 -68.15 109.53
C LEU A 427 -64.38 -67.24 109.49
N ARG A 428 -63.23 -67.65 110.02
CA ARG A 428 -62.06 -66.74 110.18
C ARG A 428 -60.74 -67.12 109.50
N HIS A 429 -60.61 -68.29 108.88
CA HIS A 429 -59.26 -68.86 108.60
C HIS A 429 -58.76 -68.83 107.13
N LEU A 430 -59.55 -68.40 106.14
CA LEU A 430 -59.16 -68.43 104.71
C LEU A 430 -59.39 -67.10 103.95
N VAL A 431 -59.10 -65.97 104.60
CA VAL A 431 -58.86 -64.67 103.93
C VAL A 431 -57.35 -64.46 103.64
N GLN A 432 -56.52 -65.46 103.93
CA GLN A 432 -55.10 -65.49 103.60
C GLN A 432 -54.75 -66.83 102.90
N VAL A 433 -53.77 -66.78 101.97
CA VAL A 433 -53.24 -67.89 101.16
C VAL A 433 -54.13 -68.41 100.01
N ALA A 434 -54.30 -67.59 98.96
CA ALA A 434 -54.32 -67.96 97.52
C ALA A 434 -54.70 -66.72 96.68
N ALA A 435 -53.81 -65.93 96.04
CA ALA A 435 -52.38 -66.04 95.79
C ALA A 435 -51.93 -67.17 94.81
N LYS A 436 -51.81 -66.77 93.53
CA LYS A 436 -51.13 -67.43 92.38
C LYS A 436 -51.95 -68.41 91.51
N HIS A 437 -51.88 -68.16 90.19
CA HIS A 437 -52.33 -68.96 89.02
C HIS A 437 -53.86 -69.16 88.84
N GLY A 438 -54.43 -69.01 87.63
CA GLY A 438 -53.88 -68.37 86.41
C GLY A 438 -54.61 -68.71 85.08
N GLN A 439 -54.61 -67.73 84.15
CA GLN A 439 -54.95 -67.84 82.70
C GLN A 439 -56.44 -68.16 82.37
N SER A 440 -57.00 -67.85 81.19
CA SER A 440 -56.54 -67.32 79.89
C SER A 440 -57.63 -66.34 79.33
N LEU A 441 -57.34 -65.13 78.84
CA LEU A 441 -56.95 -64.76 77.43
C LEU A 441 -58.03 -65.06 76.34
N PRO A 442 -58.17 -64.27 75.23
CA PRO A 442 -57.49 -63.00 74.89
C PRO A 442 -58.27 -61.90 74.09
N ALA A 443 -57.60 -60.73 73.93
CA ALA A 443 -57.44 -59.90 72.70
C ALA A 443 -58.29 -58.62 72.39
N VAL A 444 -57.60 -57.65 71.75
CA VAL A 444 -58.05 -56.44 71.00
C VAL A 444 -58.75 -55.33 71.83
N GLU A 445 -58.06 -54.26 72.30
CA GLU A 445 -57.64 -53.01 71.59
C GLU A 445 -58.81 -52.03 71.29
N ALA A 446 -58.70 -50.70 71.33
CA ALA A 446 -57.59 -49.72 71.51
C ALA A 446 -58.17 -48.37 72.06
N PHE A 447 -57.50 -47.23 72.29
CA PHE A 447 -56.09 -46.77 72.39
C PHE A 447 -56.12 -45.37 73.05
N CYS A 448 -55.11 -44.91 73.83
CA CYS A 448 -54.86 -43.47 74.04
C CYS A 448 -53.41 -43.14 74.51
N GLN A 449 -52.97 -41.91 74.18
CA GLN A 449 -51.64 -41.27 74.36
C GLN A 449 -51.06 -41.40 75.79
N LEU A 450 -49.77 -41.61 76.10
CA LEU A 450 -48.43 -41.52 75.45
C LEU A 450 -47.71 -40.15 75.47
N GLU A 451 -46.71 -40.03 76.35
CA GLU A 451 -45.58 -39.07 76.30
C GLU A 451 -44.22 -39.81 76.50
N LEU A 452 -43.12 -39.05 76.42
CA LEU A 452 -41.67 -39.38 76.54
C LEU A 452 -41.27 -40.22 77.79
N PRO A 453 -40.05 -40.83 77.90
CA PRO A 453 -38.78 -40.44 77.25
C PRO A 453 -37.85 -41.60 76.76
N LYS A 454 -36.56 -41.24 76.54
CA LYS A 454 -35.39 -42.05 76.12
C LYS A 454 -35.07 -43.23 77.08
N GLY A 455 -34.54 -44.34 76.54
CA GLY A 455 -33.85 -45.38 77.33
C GLY A 455 -33.34 -46.56 76.48
N THR A 456 -32.05 -46.89 76.58
CA THR A 456 -31.33 -47.92 75.80
C THR A 456 -31.70 -49.37 76.19
N GLU A 457 -31.71 -50.29 75.21
CA GLU A 457 -31.09 -51.65 75.21
C GLU A 457 -31.88 -52.70 74.39
N ALA A 458 -31.17 -53.39 73.48
CA ALA A 458 -31.45 -54.68 72.83
C ALA A 458 -32.91 -55.07 72.44
N GLY A 459 -33.27 -54.96 71.15
CA GLY A 459 -34.58 -55.42 70.65
C GLY A 459 -34.72 -55.71 69.14
N ASP A 460 -33.65 -56.04 68.43
CA ASP A 460 -33.54 -56.45 67.00
C ASP A 460 -34.11 -55.52 65.88
N GLY A 461 -35.10 -54.67 66.14
CA GLY A 461 -35.64 -53.71 65.16
C GLY A 461 -34.63 -52.66 64.70
N GLU A 462 -33.69 -52.28 65.57
CA GLU A 462 -32.62 -51.32 65.26
C GLU A 462 -31.71 -51.79 64.12
N LYS A 463 -31.62 -53.10 63.83
CA LYS A 463 -30.85 -53.59 62.67
C LYS A 463 -31.48 -53.14 61.35
N ALA A 464 -32.81 -53.02 61.28
CA ALA A 464 -33.49 -52.53 60.08
C ALA A 464 -33.24 -51.03 59.87
N THR A 465 -33.45 -50.19 60.88
CA THR A 465 -33.21 -48.74 60.77
C THR A 465 -31.72 -48.39 60.68
N ALA A 466 -30.83 -49.08 61.39
CA ALA A 466 -29.38 -48.85 61.26
C ALA A 466 -28.83 -49.36 59.93
N THR A 467 -29.34 -50.45 59.35
CA THR A 467 -28.96 -50.83 57.97
C THR A 467 -29.55 -49.87 56.93
N TYR A 468 -30.74 -49.32 57.16
CA TYR A 468 -31.32 -48.26 56.31
C TYR A 468 -30.45 -46.99 56.35
N TYR A 469 -30.13 -46.46 57.53
CA TYR A 469 -29.21 -45.31 57.66
C TYR A 469 -27.78 -45.62 57.15
N GLN A 470 -27.30 -46.87 57.23
CA GLN A 470 -26.05 -47.27 56.58
C GLN A 470 -26.18 -47.36 55.04
N GLN A 471 -27.35 -47.68 54.50
CA GLN A 471 -27.61 -47.65 53.06
C GLN A 471 -27.70 -46.21 52.56
N GLU A 472 -28.39 -45.32 53.27
CA GLU A 472 -28.38 -43.88 52.99
C GLU A 472 -26.95 -43.30 53.10
N LEU A 473 -26.17 -43.66 54.13
CA LEU A 473 -24.76 -43.26 54.23
C LEU A 473 -23.87 -43.84 53.12
N LYS A 474 -24.22 -44.99 52.53
CA LYS A 474 -23.53 -45.53 51.35
C LYS A 474 -23.95 -44.79 50.09
N GLN A 475 -25.24 -44.61 49.86
CA GLN A 475 -25.79 -43.84 48.73
C GLN A 475 -25.24 -42.42 48.72
N LEU A 476 -25.25 -41.71 49.86
CA LEU A 476 -24.72 -40.36 49.99
C LEU A 476 -23.20 -40.30 49.77
N LYS A 477 -22.44 -41.35 50.16
CA LYS A 477 -21.00 -41.47 49.86
C LYS A 477 -20.75 -41.76 48.37
N GLU A 478 -21.55 -42.62 47.75
CA GLU A 478 -21.48 -42.87 46.31
C GLU A 478 -21.88 -41.64 45.51
N GLU A 479 -22.89 -40.88 45.94
CA GLU A 479 -23.29 -39.61 45.36
C GLU A 479 -22.22 -38.54 45.54
N PHE A 480 -21.59 -38.47 46.71
CA PHE A 480 -20.44 -37.61 46.96
C PHE A 480 -19.25 -37.97 46.07
N GLU A 481 -18.91 -39.25 45.89
CA GLU A 481 -17.86 -39.68 44.96
C GLU A 481 -18.26 -39.44 43.49
N ARG A 482 -19.52 -39.67 43.10
CA ARG A 482 -20.08 -39.30 41.78
C ARG A 482 -20.05 -37.78 41.56
N TYR A 483 -20.23 -36.98 42.61
CA TYR A 483 -20.15 -35.51 42.55
C TYR A 483 -18.70 -35.04 42.45
N LYS A 484 -17.81 -35.58 43.28
CA LYS A 484 -16.36 -35.36 43.28
C LYS A 484 -15.72 -35.74 41.94
N LEU A 485 -16.10 -36.88 41.35
CA LEU A 485 -15.70 -37.26 39.99
C LEU A 485 -16.21 -36.28 38.94
N ARG A 486 -17.50 -35.89 38.98
CA ARG A 486 -18.06 -34.89 38.05
C ARG A 486 -17.38 -33.52 38.20
N ALA A 487 -17.16 -33.04 39.42
CA ALA A 487 -16.45 -31.81 39.71
C ALA A 487 -14.98 -31.87 39.27
N GLN A 488 -14.29 -33.00 39.45
CA GLN A 488 -12.92 -33.18 38.98
C GLN A 488 -12.83 -33.25 37.44
N VAL A 489 -13.81 -33.85 36.77
CA VAL A 489 -13.92 -33.83 35.30
C VAL A 489 -14.22 -32.43 34.79
N VAL A 490 -15.15 -31.70 35.43
CA VAL A 490 -15.42 -30.29 35.12
C VAL A 490 -14.18 -29.43 35.33
N LEU A 491 -13.45 -29.59 36.44
CA LEU A 491 -12.21 -28.84 36.71
C LEU A 491 -11.10 -29.19 35.71
N LYS A 492 -10.93 -30.46 35.31
CA LYS A 492 -9.96 -30.85 34.27
C LYS A 492 -10.34 -30.32 32.88
N ASN A 493 -11.63 -30.36 32.53
CA ASN A 493 -12.12 -29.80 31.26
C ASN A 493 -12.05 -28.26 31.26
N LYS A 494 -12.22 -27.64 32.43
CA LYS A 494 -12.07 -26.20 32.65
C LYS A 494 -10.61 -25.81 32.52
N SER A 495 -9.67 -26.45 33.21
CA SER A 495 -8.24 -26.17 33.08
C SER A 495 -7.66 -26.52 31.70
N ALA A 496 -8.21 -27.51 31.00
CA ALA A 496 -7.84 -27.81 29.61
C ALA A 496 -8.31 -26.73 28.62
N LYS A 497 -9.50 -26.16 28.81
CA LYS A 497 -10.00 -25.05 27.99
C LYS A 497 -9.37 -23.71 28.35
N ASP A 498 -9.24 -23.41 29.64
CA ASP A 498 -8.55 -22.21 30.11
C ASP A 498 -7.06 -22.27 29.68
N GLY A 499 -6.48 -23.47 29.59
CA GLY A 499 -5.14 -23.70 29.03
C GLY A 499 -5.04 -23.72 27.49
N SER A 500 -6.14 -23.88 26.74
CA SER A 500 -6.13 -23.62 25.29
C SER A 500 -6.28 -22.13 25.03
N LEU A 501 -7.23 -21.47 25.70
CA LEU A 501 -7.43 -20.03 25.65
C LEU A 501 -6.20 -19.24 26.09
N ALA A 502 -5.44 -19.73 27.07
CA ALA A 502 -4.16 -19.14 27.45
C ALA A 502 -3.13 -19.19 26.31
N LYS A 503 -3.03 -20.33 25.60
CA LYS A 503 -2.15 -20.48 24.43
C LYS A 503 -2.60 -19.65 23.25
N GLU A 504 -3.89 -19.67 22.91
CA GLU A 504 -4.48 -18.81 21.87
C GLU A 504 -4.20 -17.32 22.15
N LEU A 505 -4.09 -16.93 23.42
CA LEU A 505 -3.77 -15.58 23.88
C LEU A 505 -2.25 -15.29 23.99
N GLU A 506 -1.40 -16.31 24.13
CA GLU A 506 0.06 -16.23 23.96
C GLU A 506 0.40 -16.13 22.45
N ASP A 507 -0.11 -17.05 21.62
CA ASP A 507 0.01 -17.03 20.15
C ASP A 507 -0.42 -15.68 19.56
N ALA A 508 -1.55 -15.13 20.03
CA ALA A 508 -2.01 -13.80 19.61
C ALA A 508 -1.10 -12.66 20.11
N GLN A 509 -0.46 -12.78 21.28
CA GLN A 509 0.52 -11.81 21.76
C GLN A 509 1.84 -11.88 20.97
N GLU A 510 2.31 -13.08 20.62
CA GLU A 510 3.48 -13.29 19.77
C GLU A 510 3.25 -12.72 18.37
N GLN A 511 2.11 -13.01 17.74
CA GLN A 511 1.73 -12.40 16.45
C GLN A 511 1.67 -10.87 16.52
N LEU A 512 1.17 -10.30 17.62
CA LEU A 512 1.08 -8.86 17.82
C LEU A 512 2.47 -8.24 18.12
N ALA A 513 3.39 -8.99 18.74
CA ALA A 513 4.79 -8.61 18.88
C ALA A 513 5.52 -8.65 17.53
N GLU A 514 5.37 -9.71 16.74
CA GLU A 514 5.90 -9.79 15.38
C GLU A 514 5.38 -8.66 14.49
N LEU A 515 4.07 -8.34 14.55
CA LEU A 515 3.48 -7.24 13.79
C LEU A 515 4.06 -5.88 14.19
N LYS A 516 4.35 -5.68 15.48
CA LYS A 516 5.06 -4.48 15.97
C LYS A 516 6.50 -4.43 15.47
N GLU A 517 7.24 -5.55 15.52
CA GLU A 517 8.61 -5.61 15.01
C GLU A 517 8.64 -5.36 13.50
N LYS A 518 7.82 -6.08 12.72
CA LYS A 518 7.67 -5.89 11.27
C LYS A 518 7.30 -4.45 10.91
N TYR A 519 6.42 -3.81 11.68
CA TYR A 519 6.10 -2.38 11.52
C TYR A 519 7.28 -1.46 11.82
N ILE A 520 8.05 -1.73 12.88
CA ILE A 520 9.25 -0.96 13.24
C ILE A 520 10.34 -1.14 12.16
N SER A 521 10.62 -2.37 11.71
CA SER A 521 11.57 -2.66 10.64
C SER A 521 11.16 -2.00 9.32
N LEU A 522 9.89 -2.09 8.93
CA LEU A 522 9.37 -1.45 7.72
C LEU A 522 9.50 0.07 7.83
N ARG A 523 9.09 0.68 8.95
CA ARG A 523 9.25 2.11 9.20
C ARG A 523 10.72 2.55 9.12
N LEU A 524 11.64 1.84 9.76
CA LEU A 524 13.08 2.13 9.68
C LEU A 524 13.63 1.99 8.27
N SER A 525 13.10 1.06 7.46
CA SER A 525 13.46 0.94 6.04
C SER A 525 12.94 2.13 5.22
N CYS A 526 11.72 2.60 5.46
CA CYS A 526 11.18 3.81 4.84
C CYS A 526 12.00 5.05 5.23
N GLU A 527 12.26 5.27 6.52
CA GLU A 527 13.11 6.37 7.00
C GLU A 527 14.55 6.29 6.46
N GLY A 528 15.03 5.10 6.09
CA GLY A 528 16.31 4.89 5.41
C GLY A 528 16.29 5.29 3.93
N VAL A 529 15.27 4.84 3.19
CA VAL A 529 15.07 5.19 1.78
C VAL A 529 14.76 6.69 1.61
N GLU A 530 13.98 7.28 2.51
CA GLU A 530 13.71 8.72 2.53
C GLU A 530 15.00 9.55 2.68
N LYS A 531 15.92 9.14 3.58
CA LYS A 531 17.24 9.80 3.73
C LYS A 531 18.09 9.65 2.47
N GLN A 532 18.14 8.45 1.88
CA GLN A 532 18.87 8.23 0.62
C GLN A 532 18.30 9.09 -0.52
N HIS A 533 16.97 9.24 -0.62
CA HIS A 533 16.33 10.13 -1.59
C HIS A 533 16.59 11.62 -1.29
N GLN A 534 16.63 12.03 -0.03
CA GLN A 534 17.01 13.40 0.38
C GLN A 534 18.46 13.70 0.00
N GLU A 535 19.40 12.82 0.33
CA GLU A 535 20.82 12.92 -0.04
C GLU A 535 21.03 12.98 -1.56
N GLN A 536 20.31 12.15 -2.34
CA GLN A 536 20.34 12.20 -3.80
C GLN A 536 19.76 13.51 -4.36
N LEU A 537 18.65 14.02 -3.80
CA LEU A 537 18.07 15.31 -4.17
C LEU A 537 19.01 16.48 -3.84
N GLU A 538 19.72 16.43 -2.71
CA GLU A 538 20.73 17.43 -2.36
C GLU A 538 21.96 17.37 -3.25
N ALA A 539 22.47 16.17 -3.55
CA ALA A 539 23.56 15.98 -4.52
C ALA A 539 23.18 16.54 -5.90
N LYS A 540 21.96 16.26 -6.39
CA LYS A 540 21.46 16.77 -7.68
C LYS A 540 21.24 18.29 -7.65
N LYS A 541 20.78 18.87 -6.54
CA LYS A 541 20.72 20.34 -6.36
C LYS A 541 22.11 20.99 -6.41
N GLN A 542 23.12 20.36 -5.78
CA GLN A 542 24.51 20.82 -5.81
C GLN A 542 25.16 20.67 -7.19
N GLU A 543 24.81 19.63 -7.94
CA GLU A 543 25.25 19.44 -9.33
C GLU A 543 24.64 20.50 -10.25
N ILE A 544 23.34 20.77 -10.14
CA ILE A 544 22.66 21.84 -10.89
C ILE A 544 23.24 23.22 -10.56
N SER A 545 23.51 23.54 -9.30
CA SER A 545 24.07 24.86 -8.94
C SER A 545 25.53 25.03 -9.41
N ARG A 546 26.33 23.94 -9.41
CA ARG A 546 27.67 23.93 -10.04
C ARG A 546 27.57 24.15 -11.56
N LEU A 547 26.68 23.46 -12.25
CA LEU A 547 26.47 23.63 -13.70
C LEU A 547 26.01 25.05 -14.04
N GLN A 548 25.09 25.62 -13.26
CA GLN A 548 24.67 27.03 -13.39
C GLN A 548 25.84 28.00 -13.16
N GLN A 549 26.71 27.74 -12.17
CA GLN A 549 27.89 28.57 -11.91
C GLN A 549 28.92 28.47 -13.05
N VAL A 550 29.17 27.28 -13.59
CA VAL A 550 30.08 27.06 -14.73
C VAL A 550 29.54 27.74 -15.99
N HIS A 551 28.28 27.50 -16.35
CA HIS A 551 27.64 28.13 -17.51
C HIS A 551 27.63 29.66 -17.40
N ARG A 552 27.42 30.20 -16.19
CA ARG A 552 27.54 31.64 -15.92
C ARG A 552 28.97 32.15 -16.15
N GLN A 553 30.00 31.44 -15.66
CA GLN A 553 31.39 31.82 -15.91
C GLN A 553 31.76 31.73 -17.40
N GLU A 554 31.23 30.75 -18.13
CA GLU A 554 31.40 30.62 -19.58
C GLU A 554 30.75 31.78 -20.31
N LEU A 555 29.51 32.15 -19.96
CA LEU A 555 28.83 33.32 -20.50
C LEU A 555 29.61 34.62 -20.21
N GLU A 556 30.12 34.79 -18.98
CA GLU A 556 30.94 35.94 -18.59
C GLU A 556 32.28 35.98 -19.35
N ARG A 557 32.95 34.83 -19.55
CA ARG A 557 34.16 34.69 -20.40
C ARG A 557 33.87 35.02 -21.87
N CYS A 558 32.78 34.49 -22.42
CA CYS A 558 32.35 34.77 -23.80
C CYS A 558 32.04 36.26 -23.98
N GLN A 559 31.31 36.89 -23.04
CA GLN A 559 31.06 38.33 -23.08
C GLN A 559 32.35 39.15 -23.00
N ALA A 560 33.29 38.78 -22.13
CA ALA A 560 34.60 39.44 -22.04
C ALA A 560 35.38 39.34 -23.36
N GLY A 561 35.46 38.14 -23.96
CA GLY A 561 36.13 37.94 -25.26
C GLY A 561 35.47 38.67 -26.43
N HIS A 562 34.15 38.91 -26.39
CA HIS A 562 33.49 39.78 -27.38
C HIS A 562 33.81 41.27 -27.14
N ARG A 563 33.84 41.74 -25.89
CA ARG A 563 34.26 43.12 -25.56
C ARG A 563 35.72 43.37 -25.99
N GLU A 564 36.62 42.42 -25.76
CA GLU A 564 38.02 42.50 -26.20
C GLU A 564 38.16 42.60 -27.73
N LYS A 565 37.36 41.83 -28.48
CA LYS A 565 37.31 41.93 -29.96
C LYS A 565 36.80 43.29 -30.42
N VAL A 566 35.76 43.84 -29.78
CA VAL A 566 35.25 45.19 -30.09
C VAL A 566 36.33 46.24 -29.84
N LEU A 567 36.96 46.25 -28.66
CA LEU A 567 38.04 47.18 -28.33
C LEU A 567 39.21 47.11 -29.32
N LYS A 568 39.59 45.91 -29.78
CA LYS A 568 40.64 45.74 -30.81
C LYS A 568 40.25 46.35 -32.16
N VAL A 569 39.02 46.17 -32.61
CA VAL A 569 38.51 46.81 -33.84
C VAL A 569 38.41 48.32 -33.67
N GLU A 570 37.99 48.83 -32.51
CA GLU A 570 37.97 50.25 -32.20
C GLU A 570 39.39 50.85 -32.24
N GLU A 571 40.37 50.20 -31.60
CA GLU A 571 41.79 50.56 -31.67
C GLU A 571 42.32 50.59 -33.11
N GLU A 572 41.97 49.61 -33.95
CA GLU A 572 42.38 49.57 -35.36
C GLU A 572 41.72 50.70 -36.16
N MET A 573 40.45 51.00 -35.91
CA MET A 573 39.76 52.15 -36.51
C MET A 573 40.36 53.49 -36.06
N HIS A 574 40.82 53.61 -34.81
CA HIS A 574 41.59 54.76 -34.35
C HIS A 574 42.92 54.86 -35.08
N LYS A 575 43.73 53.80 -35.12
CA LYS A 575 45.01 53.75 -35.85
C LYS A 575 44.84 54.05 -37.35
N GLN A 576 43.70 53.72 -37.97
CA GLN A 576 43.37 54.11 -39.34
C GLN A 576 43.01 55.60 -39.47
N ARG A 577 42.20 56.16 -38.55
CA ARG A 577 41.90 57.60 -38.50
C ARG A 577 43.16 58.43 -38.31
N ASP A 578 44.05 58.02 -37.40
CA ASP A 578 45.28 58.74 -37.10
C ASP A 578 46.23 58.76 -38.31
N ARG A 579 46.34 57.64 -39.06
CA ARG A 579 47.06 57.59 -40.34
C ARG A 579 46.43 58.47 -41.41
N ALA A 580 45.10 58.46 -41.52
CA ALA A 580 44.40 59.31 -42.48
C ALA A 580 44.58 60.80 -42.17
N LEU A 581 44.56 61.18 -40.88
CA LEU A 581 44.86 62.54 -40.42
C LEU A 581 46.32 62.93 -40.68
N ALA A 582 47.28 62.01 -40.48
CA ALA A 582 48.68 62.25 -40.82
C ALA A 582 48.88 62.47 -42.33
N VAL A 583 48.32 61.60 -43.18
CA VAL A 583 48.38 61.77 -44.64
C VAL A 583 47.67 63.05 -45.10
N LEU A 584 46.54 63.42 -44.48
CA LEU A 584 45.90 64.71 -44.75
C LEU A 584 46.80 65.88 -44.35
N ALA A 585 47.45 65.84 -43.19
CA ALA A 585 48.39 66.87 -42.76
C ALA A 585 49.65 66.95 -43.67
N GLU A 586 50.11 65.83 -44.21
CA GLU A 586 51.15 65.78 -45.26
C GLU A 586 50.64 66.41 -46.57
N LYS A 587 49.41 66.10 -47.00
CA LYS A 587 48.81 66.72 -48.20
C LYS A 587 48.55 68.21 -48.00
N ASP A 588 48.16 68.65 -46.81
CA ASP A 588 47.98 70.07 -46.49
C ASP A 588 49.33 70.81 -46.48
N GLN A 589 50.40 70.21 -45.95
CA GLN A 589 51.76 70.74 -46.07
C GLN A 589 52.22 70.80 -47.53
N GLU A 590 51.99 69.76 -48.33
CA GLU A 590 52.25 69.79 -49.78
C GLU A 590 51.42 70.88 -50.49
N LEU A 591 50.16 71.08 -50.11
CA LEU A 591 49.32 72.15 -50.64
C LEU A 591 49.79 73.54 -50.19
N GLU A 592 50.36 73.70 -49.00
CA GLU A 592 50.99 74.94 -48.54
C GLU A 592 52.34 75.19 -49.24
N HIS A 593 53.14 74.15 -49.49
CA HIS A 593 54.34 74.22 -50.32
C HIS A 593 53.98 74.58 -51.77
N LEU A 594 52.97 73.95 -52.37
CA LEU A 594 52.49 74.29 -53.71
C LEU A 594 51.89 75.70 -53.74
N ARG A 595 51.11 76.11 -52.73
CA ARG A 595 50.61 77.50 -52.63
C ARG A 595 51.74 78.51 -52.51
N THR A 596 52.79 78.23 -51.73
CA THR A 596 53.95 79.15 -51.59
C THR A 596 54.87 79.13 -52.81
N VAL A 597 54.93 78.04 -53.58
CA VAL A 597 55.63 77.94 -54.88
C VAL A 597 54.81 78.54 -56.04
N VAL A 598 53.48 78.63 -55.92
CA VAL A 598 52.58 79.30 -56.89
C VAL A 598 52.35 80.78 -56.57
N LEU A 599 52.51 81.21 -55.31
CA LEU A 599 52.40 82.62 -54.90
C LEU A 599 53.36 83.62 -55.59
N PRO A 600 54.52 83.24 -56.18
CA PRO A 600 55.32 84.13 -57.02
C PRO A 600 54.66 84.44 -58.39
N CYS A 601 53.68 83.63 -58.83
CA CYS A 601 53.11 83.70 -60.19
C CYS A 601 51.57 83.83 -60.25
N GLY A 602 50.85 83.69 -59.13
CA GLY A 602 49.38 83.54 -59.11
C GLY A 602 48.55 84.81 -58.86
N LEU A 603 49.15 86.00 -58.69
CA LEU A 603 48.43 87.21 -58.25
C LEU A 603 47.90 88.10 -59.40
N GLN A 604 46.82 87.66 -60.06
CA GLN A 604 45.87 88.57 -60.70
C GLN A 604 44.43 88.23 -60.27
N GLY A 605 43.85 89.06 -59.41
CA GLY A 605 42.52 88.82 -58.84
C GLY A 605 41.39 89.15 -59.81
N ALA A 606 40.59 88.14 -60.17
CA ALA A 606 39.38 88.29 -60.98
C ALA A 606 38.22 88.96 -60.20
N LYS A 607 38.38 90.23 -59.79
CA LYS A 607 37.33 91.03 -59.15
C LYS A 607 36.45 91.79 -60.17
N ARG A 608 35.51 91.07 -60.80
CA ARG A 608 34.32 91.60 -61.50
C ARG A 608 33.34 90.43 -61.71
N GLY A 609 32.06 90.51 -61.38
CA GLY A 609 31.29 91.57 -60.71
C GLY A 609 29.77 91.30 -60.85
N LEU A 610 28.93 92.04 -60.09
CA LEU A 610 27.46 91.83 -59.96
C LEU A 610 27.09 90.54 -59.19
N GLY A 611 26.00 90.46 -58.41
CA GLY A 611 25.05 91.50 -57.95
C GLY A 611 24.13 90.92 -56.83
N PRO A 612 23.62 91.71 -55.87
CA PRO A 612 22.97 91.17 -54.67
C PRO A 612 21.44 90.99 -54.78
N GLY A 613 20.90 89.91 -54.19
CA GLY A 613 19.45 89.67 -54.07
C GLY A 613 19.10 88.50 -53.14
N LEU A 614 18.18 88.73 -52.21
CA LEU A 614 17.53 87.77 -51.29
C LEU A 614 16.06 87.51 -51.76
N PRO A 615 15.28 86.55 -51.22
CA PRO A 615 15.61 85.27 -50.54
C PRO A 615 14.70 84.06 -50.93
N ALA A 616 14.96 82.91 -50.30
CA ALA A 616 13.98 81.90 -49.81
C ALA A 616 13.24 80.90 -50.75
N SER A 617 12.85 79.78 -50.11
CA SER A 617 11.79 78.80 -50.46
C SER A 617 11.88 77.96 -51.75
N SER A 618 12.53 76.80 -51.62
CA SER A 618 11.99 75.45 -51.93
C SER A 618 11.13 75.21 -53.20
N SER A 619 11.62 74.37 -54.12
CA SER A 619 10.96 73.09 -54.48
C SER A 619 11.73 72.25 -55.52
N SER A 620 11.61 70.91 -55.39
CA SER A 620 11.66 69.86 -56.44
C SER A 620 12.80 69.76 -57.48
N SER A 621 13.18 68.49 -57.72
CA SER A 621 13.93 67.93 -58.87
C SER A 621 15.47 68.12 -58.90
N PRO A 622 16.24 67.14 -59.44
CA PRO A 622 17.70 67.14 -59.41
C PRO A 622 18.34 67.76 -60.66
N ASP A 623 19.39 68.54 -60.45
CA ASP A 623 20.15 69.21 -61.51
C ASP A 623 21.32 68.30 -62.00
N PRO A 624 21.46 67.96 -63.29
CA PRO A 624 22.37 66.91 -63.77
C PRO A 624 23.85 67.33 -63.91
N LEU A 625 24.33 68.25 -63.06
CA LEU A 625 25.65 68.89 -63.18
C LEU A 625 26.81 68.11 -62.51
N GLY A 626 26.55 66.95 -61.93
CA GLY A 626 27.59 66.09 -61.33
C GLY A 626 28.40 65.25 -62.33
N ALA A 627 27.88 65.03 -63.54
CA ALA A 627 28.44 64.06 -64.49
C ALA A 627 29.75 64.54 -65.14
N GLU A 628 29.76 65.76 -65.71
CA GLU A 628 30.92 66.28 -66.47
C GLU A 628 32.18 66.44 -65.60
N SER A 629 32.00 66.78 -64.31
CA SER A 629 33.11 66.85 -63.34
C SER A 629 33.73 65.46 -63.09
N LEU A 630 32.91 64.40 -63.06
CA LEU A 630 33.37 63.04 -62.88
C LEU A 630 34.00 62.47 -64.15
N GLU A 631 33.44 62.75 -65.34
CA GLU A 631 34.06 62.35 -66.61
C GLU A 631 35.42 63.05 -66.83
N THR A 632 35.53 64.34 -66.50
CA THR A 632 36.80 65.08 -66.59
C THR A 632 37.86 64.48 -65.66
N LEU A 633 37.50 64.13 -64.42
CA LEU A 633 38.37 63.38 -63.51
C LEU A 633 38.73 61.98 -64.04
N THR A 634 37.78 61.27 -64.64
CA THR A 634 37.97 59.91 -65.18
C THR A 634 38.87 59.92 -66.43
N GLN A 635 38.82 60.97 -67.25
CA GLN A 635 39.76 61.16 -68.36
C GLN A 635 41.14 61.60 -67.89
N ALA A 636 41.24 62.50 -66.91
CA ALA A 636 42.52 62.88 -66.30
C ALA A 636 43.26 61.67 -65.71
N LEU A 637 42.56 60.84 -64.92
CA LEU A 637 43.10 59.61 -64.33
C LEU A 637 43.46 58.53 -65.37
N ARG A 638 42.78 58.49 -66.53
CA ARG A 638 43.17 57.60 -67.63
C ARG A 638 44.43 58.04 -68.38
N LEU A 639 44.73 59.33 -68.41
CA LEU A 639 45.91 59.87 -69.08
C LEU A 639 47.20 59.71 -68.24
N THR A 640 47.09 59.60 -66.91
CA THR A 640 48.22 59.31 -66.01
C THR A 640 48.51 57.81 -65.83
N ALA A 641 47.66 56.93 -66.35
CA ALA A 641 47.65 55.50 -65.99
C ALA A 641 48.74 54.55 -66.58
N PRO A 642 49.55 54.87 -67.62
CA PRO A 642 50.32 53.81 -68.31
C PRO A 642 51.59 53.32 -67.58
N ASN A 643 52.04 53.95 -66.50
CA ASN A 643 53.37 53.68 -65.91
C ASN A 643 53.46 53.60 -64.36
N GLU A 644 52.35 53.70 -63.60
CA GLU A 644 52.42 53.56 -62.14
C GLU A 644 51.96 52.17 -61.65
N PRO A 645 52.85 51.33 -61.07
CA PRO A 645 52.46 50.02 -60.53
C PRO A 645 51.53 50.13 -59.31
N SER A 646 51.51 51.29 -58.65
CA SER A 646 50.62 51.63 -57.53
C SER A 646 49.14 51.47 -57.89
N PHE A 647 48.73 51.87 -59.09
CA PHE A 647 47.32 51.79 -59.51
C PHE A 647 46.90 50.34 -59.74
N LEU A 648 47.73 49.53 -60.40
CA LEU A 648 47.47 48.11 -60.60
C LEU A 648 47.37 47.37 -59.25
N LEU A 649 48.31 47.61 -58.34
CA LEU A 649 48.27 47.04 -56.98
C LEU A 649 47.00 47.45 -56.22
N TYR A 650 46.54 48.69 -56.35
CA TYR A 650 45.29 49.15 -55.75
C TYR A 650 44.06 48.44 -56.36
N THR A 651 44.00 48.29 -57.68
CA THR A 651 42.91 47.53 -58.33
C THR A 651 42.90 46.04 -57.93
N GLU A 652 44.08 45.44 -57.73
CA GLU A 652 44.18 44.06 -57.25
C GLU A 652 43.75 43.93 -55.78
N GLN A 653 44.12 44.88 -54.92
CA GLN A 653 43.66 44.93 -53.54
C GLN A 653 42.14 45.13 -53.44
N LEU A 654 41.55 45.96 -54.30
CA LEU A 654 40.10 46.09 -54.42
C LEU A 654 39.45 44.76 -54.83
N ALA A 655 39.94 44.09 -55.89
CA ALA A 655 39.40 42.80 -56.33
C ALA A 655 39.49 41.73 -55.23
N ARG A 656 40.60 41.66 -54.49
CA ARG A 656 40.75 40.78 -53.31
C ARG A 656 39.71 41.11 -52.22
N LYS A 657 39.47 42.39 -51.93
CA LYS A 657 38.45 42.84 -50.97
C LYS A 657 37.01 42.59 -51.44
N GLU A 658 36.73 42.69 -52.74
CA GLU A 658 35.43 42.32 -53.31
C GLU A 658 35.17 40.81 -53.19
N VAL A 659 36.19 39.97 -53.40
CA VAL A 659 36.10 38.51 -53.19
C VAL A 659 35.89 38.17 -51.71
N GLU A 660 36.60 38.83 -50.77
CA GLU A 660 36.37 38.70 -49.33
C GLU A 660 34.93 39.11 -48.95
N VAL A 661 34.46 40.28 -49.41
CA VAL A 661 33.11 40.78 -49.16
C VAL A 661 32.05 39.86 -49.78
N ALA A 662 32.30 39.27 -50.95
CA ALA A 662 31.41 38.28 -51.55
C ALA A 662 31.39 36.97 -50.74
N ALA A 663 32.53 36.52 -50.22
CA ALA A 663 32.60 35.35 -49.34
C ALA A 663 31.84 35.59 -48.02
N LEU A 664 32.05 36.75 -47.37
CA LEU A 664 31.34 37.15 -46.16
C LEU A 664 29.83 37.31 -46.41
N LYS A 665 29.40 37.86 -47.54
CA LYS A 665 27.98 37.90 -47.93
C LYS A 665 27.38 36.50 -48.09
N ARG A 666 28.08 35.57 -48.75
CA ARG A 666 27.64 34.15 -48.85
C ARG A 666 27.55 33.48 -47.48
N GLN A 667 28.54 33.69 -46.61
CA GLN A 667 28.51 33.15 -45.25
C GLN A 667 27.37 33.76 -44.42
N LYS A 668 27.14 35.08 -44.52
CA LYS A 668 26.00 35.75 -43.90
C LYS A 668 24.68 35.13 -44.35
N HIS A 669 24.47 34.95 -45.65
CA HIS A 669 23.23 34.36 -46.18
C HIS A 669 23.03 32.90 -45.78
N ARG A 670 24.11 32.11 -45.61
CA ARG A 670 24.03 30.76 -45.01
C ARG A 670 23.55 30.82 -43.55
N LEU A 671 24.15 31.69 -42.74
CA LEU A 671 23.74 31.88 -41.34
C LEU A 671 22.32 32.45 -41.22
N GLU A 672 21.89 33.33 -42.12
CA GLU A 672 20.50 33.81 -42.21
C GLU A 672 19.53 32.66 -42.55
N ALA A 673 19.89 31.79 -43.51
CA ALA A 673 19.09 30.62 -43.85
C ALA A 673 19.04 29.58 -42.71
N GLU A 674 20.15 29.34 -42.01
CA GLU A 674 20.19 28.50 -40.81
C GLU A 674 19.29 29.07 -39.70
N VAL A 675 19.34 30.40 -39.46
CA VAL A 675 18.47 31.07 -38.49
C VAL A 675 16.99 30.95 -38.88
N HIS A 676 16.63 31.10 -40.16
CA HIS A 676 15.26 30.88 -40.62
C HIS A 676 14.81 29.43 -40.45
N HIS A 677 15.65 28.45 -40.79
CA HIS A 677 15.39 27.02 -40.59
C HIS A 677 15.22 26.66 -39.10
N PHE A 678 15.98 27.28 -38.19
CA PHE A 678 15.76 27.15 -36.75
C PHE A 678 14.46 27.84 -36.30
N GLN A 679 14.10 29.01 -36.84
CA GLN A 679 12.83 29.68 -36.54
C GLN A 679 11.62 28.84 -37.00
N GLU A 680 11.67 28.27 -38.19
CA GLU A 680 10.65 27.37 -38.73
C GLU A 680 10.49 26.12 -37.86
N ARG A 681 11.60 25.49 -37.45
CA ARG A 681 11.57 24.37 -36.48
C ARG A 681 10.98 24.76 -35.12
N PHE A 682 11.35 25.91 -34.56
CA PHE A 682 10.77 26.39 -33.30
C PHE A 682 9.28 26.73 -33.42
N LEU A 683 8.81 27.14 -34.61
CA LEU A 683 7.39 27.33 -34.88
C LEU A 683 6.67 25.97 -34.99
N GLU A 684 7.21 25.01 -35.76
CA GLU A 684 6.67 23.64 -35.85
C GLU A 684 6.60 22.95 -34.48
N GLU A 685 7.68 22.97 -33.70
CA GLU A 685 7.71 22.42 -32.34
C GLU A 685 6.74 23.19 -31.44
N GLY A 686 6.67 24.52 -31.58
CA GLY A 686 5.70 25.36 -30.91
C GLY A 686 4.24 25.10 -31.30
N GLU A 687 3.96 24.50 -32.46
CA GLU A 687 2.63 24.08 -32.90
C GLU A 687 2.31 22.66 -32.42
N LYS A 688 3.23 21.71 -32.58
CA LYS A 688 3.12 20.33 -32.04
C LYS A 688 2.83 20.36 -30.54
N HIS A 689 3.57 21.16 -29.76
CA HIS A 689 3.29 21.32 -28.32
C HIS A 689 1.92 21.97 -28.03
N LYS A 690 1.39 22.86 -28.88
CA LYS A 690 0.03 23.42 -28.71
C LYS A 690 -1.03 22.35 -28.99
N GLU A 691 -0.84 21.52 -30.02
CA GLU A 691 -1.72 20.41 -30.37
C GLU A 691 -1.74 19.35 -29.27
N GLU A 692 -0.57 18.95 -28.75
CA GLU A 692 -0.44 18.06 -27.60
C GLU A 692 -1.13 18.62 -26.35
N VAL A 693 -0.92 19.90 -26.03
CA VAL A 693 -1.59 20.56 -24.90
C VAL A 693 -3.10 20.64 -25.11
N ALA A 694 -3.58 20.91 -26.33
CA ALA A 694 -5.02 20.91 -26.64
C ALA A 694 -5.64 19.51 -26.55
N ALA A 695 -4.93 18.47 -27.01
CA ALA A 695 -5.33 17.07 -26.88
C ALA A 695 -5.38 16.64 -25.40
N LEU A 696 -4.34 16.92 -24.62
CA LEU A 696 -4.28 16.63 -23.18
C LEU A 696 -5.37 17.39 -22.41
N GLN A 697 -5.60 18.67 -22.71
CA GLN A 697 -6.72 19.44 -22.15
C GLN A 697 -8.08 18.82 -22.52
N SER A 698 -8.23 18.31 -23.74
CA SER A 698 -9.45 17.62 -24.18
C SER A 698 -9.65 16.29 -23.46
N HIS A 699 -8.58 15.51 -23.23
CA HIS A 699 -8.61 14.30 -22.41
C HIS A 699 -8.94 14.59 -20.94
N ILE A 700 -8.36 15.64 -20.35
CA ILE A 700 -8.69 16.08 -18.98
C ILE A 700 -10.14 16.52 -18.90
N GLN A 701 -10.62 17.35 -19.84
CA GLN A 701 -12.03 17.75 -19.89
C GLN A 701 -12.97 16.56 -20.06
N LYS A 702 -12.61 15.56 -20.88
CA LYS A 702 -13.37 14.31 -21.01
C LYS A 702 -13.43 13.56 -19.68
N GLY A 703 -12.28 13.32 -19.02
CA GLY A 703 -12.22 12.66 -17.71
C GLY A 703 -12.99 13.41 -16.62
N CYS A 704 -12.99 14.74 -16.64
CA CYS A 704 -13.83 15.55 -15.75
C CYS A 704 -15.32 15.36 -16.04
N ARG A 705 -15.75 15.39 -17.31
CA ARG A 705 -17.16 15.16 -17.70
C ARG A 705 -17.61 13.74 -17.32
N ASP A 706 -16.77 12.74 -17.54
CA ASP A 706 -17.06 11.34 -17.21
C ASP A 706 -17.16 11.14 -15.68
N ARG A 707 -16.26 11.72 -14.88
CA ARG A 707 -16.40 11.75 -13.42
C ARG A 707 -17.63 12.54 -12.92
N SER A 708 -18.07 13.58 -13.64
CA SER A 708 -19.33 14.27 -13.33
C SER A 708 -20.57 13.42 -13.68
N ARG A 709 -20.49 12.58 -14.73
CA ARG A 709 -21.57 11.64 -15.11
C ARG A 709 -21.76 10.53 -14.09
N GLU A 710 -20.69 10.06 -13.43
CA GLU A 710 -20.74 9.07 -12.34
C GLU A 710 -21.61 9.53 -11.15
N GLY A 711 -21.76 10.85 -10.94
CA GLY A 711 -22.65 11.44 -9.92
C GLY A 711 -24.05 11.82 -10.40
N ALA A 712 -24.41 11.56 -11.66
CA ALA A 712 -25.69 12.00 -12.23
C ALA A 712 -26.85 11.08 -11.82
N ASN A 713 -27.95 11.66 -11.33
CA ASN A 713 -29.15 10.89 -10.97
C ASN A 713 -29.83 10.31 -12.23
N LEU A 714 -29.56 9.02 -12.50
CA LEU A 714 -30.05 8.31 -13.68
C LEU A 714 -31.58 8.22 -13.74
N GLU A 715 -32.29 8.16 -12.61
CA GLU A 715 -33.75 8.17 -12.58
C GLU A 715 -34.33 9.53 -12.96
N TYR A 716 -33.69 10.64 -12.54
CA TYR A 716 -34.08 11.98 -13.00
C TYR A 716 -33.82 12.15 -14.51
N LEU A 717 -32.67 11.69 -14.99
CA LEU A 717 -32.31 11.72 -16.40
C LEU A 717 -33.27 10.88 -17.27
N LYS A 718 -33.59 9.66 -16.83
CA LYS A 718 -34.60 8.76 -17.41
C LYS A 718 -35.99 9.42 -17.49
N ASN A 719 -36.41 10.12 -16.43
CA ASN A 719 -37.66 10.87 -16.42
C ASN A 719 -37.66 12.06 -17.40
N ILE A 720 -36.53 12.74 -17.60
CA ILE A 720 -36.41 13.79 -18.63
C ILE A 720 -36.39 13.19 -20.03
N PHE A 721 -35.66 12.10 -20.28
CA PHE A 721 -35.70 11.39 -21.57
C PHE A 721 -37.11 10.90 -21.91
N TYR A 722 -37.84 10.33 -20.94
CA TYR A 722 -39.23 9.93 -21.11
C TYR A 722 -40.12 11.14 -21.47
N ARG A 723 -39.95 12.29 -20.80
CA ARG A 723 -40.63 13.55 -21.18
C ARG A 723 -40.24 14.03 -22.57
N PHE A 724 -38.96 14.03 -22.93
CA PHE A 724 -38.48 14.44 -24.25
C PHE A 724 -39.09 13.61 -25.39
N LEU A 725 -39.23 12.29 -25.18
CA LEU A 725 -39.86 11.37 -26.14
C LEU A 725 -41.40 11.48 -26.19
N THR A 726 -42.06 11.81 -25.08
CA THR A 726 -43.53 11.87 -24.98
C THR A 726 -44.14 13.26 -25.24
N LEU A 727 -43.39 14.35 -25.03
CA LEU A 727 -43.79 15.70 -25.42
C LEU A 727 -43.98 15.79 -26.95
N THR A 728 -45.00 16.52 -27.39
CA THR A 728 -45.26 16.82 -28.81
C THR A 728 -44.78 18.21 -29.23
N ASP A 729 -44.71 19.15 -28.29
CA ASP A 729 -44.25 20.53 -28.51
C ASP A 729 -42.74 20.61 -28.77
N LEU A 730 -42.35 21.43 -29.75
CA LEU A 730 -40.97 21.71 -30.12
C LEU A 730 -40.22 22.51 -29.06
N LEU A 731 -40.87 23.46 -28.38
CA LEU A 731 -40.22 24.30 -27.38
C LEU A 731 -39.91 23.50 -26.11
N GLY A 732 -40.88 22.74 -25.60
CA GLY A 732 -40.69 21.80 -24.49
C GLY A 732 -39.67 20.70 -24.81
N ARG A 733 -39.61 20.22 -26.06
CA ARG A 733 -38.53 19.32 -26.53
C ARG A 733 -37.16 19.99 -26.50
N GLN A 734 -37.03 21.24 -26.98
CA GLN A 734 -35.74 21.97 -26.92
C GLN A 734 -35.30 22.23 -25.47
N GLN A 735 -36.23 22.56 -24.57
CA GLN A 735 -35.93 22.75 -23.14
C GLN A 735 -35.50 21.44 -22.47
N THR A 736 -36.21 20.34 -22.68
CA THR A 736 -35.84 19.03 -22.12
C THR A 736 -34.55 18.46 -22.73
N LEU A 737 -34.30 18.69 -24.02
CA LEU A 737 -33.01 18.40 -24.66
C LEU A 737 -31.87 19.22 -24.04
N THR A 738 -32.10 20.51 -23.78
CA THR A 738 -31.09 21.37 -23.13
C THR A 738 -30.76 20.85 -21.73
N ALA A 739 -31.76 20.39 -20.97
CA ALA A 739 -31.56 19.74 -19.68
C ALA A 739 -30.77 18.41 -19.80
N ILE A 740 -31.04 17.59 -20.83
CA ILE A 740 -30.25 16.38 -21.11
C ILE A 740 -28.78 16.74 -21.42
N LEU A 741 -28.55 17.75 -22.25
CA LEU A 741 -27.21 18.22 -22.65
C LEU A 741 -26.41 18.87 -21.50
N THR A 742 -27.08 19.41 -20.48
CA THR A 742 -26.42 19.89 -19.25
C THR A 742 -26.12 18.75 -18.28
N ILE A 743 -27.09 17.88 -17.97
CA ILE A 743 -26.92 16.75 -17.04
C ILE A 743 -25.87 15.75 -17.53
N LEU A 744 -25.81 15.48 -18.83
CA LEU A 744 -24.78 14.61 -19.43
C LEU A 744 -23.48 15.35 -19.79
N HIS A 745 -23.32 16.61 -19.36
CA HIS A 745 -22.08 17.40 -19.51
C HIS A 745 -21.45 17.35 -20.91
N PHE A 746 -22.27 17.48 -21.96
CA PHE A 746 -21.80 17.48 -23.35
C PHE A 746 -20.80 18.63 -23.62
N SER A 747 -19.84 18.37 -24.50
CA SER A 747 -18.88 19.34 -25.02
C SER A 747 -19.57 20.53 -25.70
N PRO A 748 -18.99 21.75 -25.71
CA PRO A 748 -19.52 22.85 -26.53
C PRO A 748 -19.67 22.47 -28.01
N GLU A 749 -18.76 21.66 -28.56
CA GLU A 749 -18.79 21.17 -29.94
C GLU A 749 -19.94 20.17 -30.16
N GLU A 750 -20.03 19.14 -29.31
CA GLU A 750 -21.11 18.15 -29.33
C GLU A 750 -22.49 18.83 -29.18
N ARG A 751 -22.61 19.83 -28.29
CA ARG A 751 -23.81 20.66 -28.14
C ARG A 751 -24.13 21.41 -29.42
N GLN A 752 -23.14 22.03 -30.08
CA GLN A 752 -23.34 22.71 -31.36
C GLN A 752 -23.70 21.74 -32.50
N VAL A 753 -23.21 20.50 -32.49
CA VAL A 753 -23.63 19.46 -33.45
C VAL A 753 -25.09 19.08 -33.21
N VAL A 754 -25.45 18.72 -31.97
CA VAL A 754 -26.84 18.34 -31.61
C VAL A 754 -27.83 19.48 -31.87
N LEU A 755 -27.51 20.72 -31.50
CA LEU A 755 -28.38 21.88 -31.78
C LEU A 755 -28.49 22.16 -33.28
N ARG A 756 -27.42 21.98 -34.08
CA ARG A 756 -27.49 22.11 -35.55
C ARG A 756 -28.42 21.06 -36.18
N HIS A 757 -28.39 19.81 -35.71
CA HIS A 757 -29.30 18.78 -36.18
C HIS A 757 -30.76 18.99 -35.74
N VAL A 758 -31.00 19.66 -34.61
CA VAL A 758 -32.36 19.97 -34.12
C VAL A 758 -32.92 21.28 -34.70
N GLY A 759 -32.06 22.21 -35.14
CA GLY A 759 -32.44 23.40 -35.92
C GLY A 759 -32.57 23.16 -37.43
N GLY A 760 -31.91 22.12 -37.96
CA GLY A 760 -32.07 21.68 -39.34
C GLY A 760 -33.42 20.99 -39.58
N SER A 761 -33.97 21.10 -40.80
CA SER A 761 -35.33 20.62 -41.12
C SER A 761 -35.50 19.09 -41.12
N HIS A 762 -34.45 18.32 -40.83
CA HIS A 762 -34.50 16.87 -40.71
C HIS A 762 -34.78 16.45 -39.27
N SER A 763 -36.07 16.41 -38.91
CA SER A 763 -36.50 15.76 -37.67
C SER A 763 -36.00 14.32 -37.64
N TRP A 764 -35.20 13.98 -36.63
CA TRP A 764 -34.61 12.65 -36.45
C TRP A 764 -35.67 11.55 -36.24
N TRP A 765 -36.91 11.95 -35.96
CA TRP A 765 -38.06 11.08 -35.79
C TRP A 765 -39.13 11.41 -36.84
N PRO A 766 -39.64 10.45 -37.61
CA PRO A 766 -40.77 10.70 -38.50
C PRO A 766 -41.97 11.12 -37.64
N SER A 767 -42.64 12.22 -38.02
CA SER A 767 -43.87 12.67 -37.37
C SER A 767 -44.98 11.65 -37.63
N GLY A 768 -45.18 10.74 -36.67
CA GLY A 768 -46.18 9.70 -36.74
C GLY A 768 -47.59 10.29 -36.85
N LYS A 769 -48.11 10.34 -38.08
CA LYS A 769 -49.52 10.63 -38.33
C LYS A 769 -50.37 9.55 -37.63
N ARG A 770 -51.32 10.00 -36.82
CA ARG A 770 -52.49 9.24 -36.38
C ARG A 770 -53.72 10.08 -36.70
#